data_AF-A0A660QXZ0-F1
#
_entry.id   AF-A0A660QXZ0-F1
#
_cell.length_a   1.000
_cell.length_b   1.000
_cell.length_c   1.000
_cell.angle_alpha   90.00
_cell.angle_beta   90.00
_cell.angle_gamma   90.00
#
_symmetry.space_group_name_H-M   'P 1'
#
loop_
_entity.id
_entity.type
_entity.pdbx_description
1 polymer ?
#
loop_
_entity_poly.entity_id
_entity_poly.type
_entity_poly.pdbx_seq_one_letter_code
_entity_poly.pdbx_strand_id
1 'polypeptide(L)'
;METKMKKTKPGIWMILMGSALWASAQSGGVNHPATDDLGRALPTHEEVGDIRTNKTVAMFYWTWHVSHSTHNKAYDLSKIITDPAMVNDYYHPLWAPYTDQGTFFWGESVFDYYDGKDKWVIRKQLEMLGAAGVDVLFYDATNGAWTWEDGYEAVGQVMAEARADGVDVPQFAFMLNFGAVETTTDALVQLYDDLYSIGKYQDSWFMWGGKPVVMAYPEALDGNYTPLTSGSSSTPVQISSSQTAGMRFTASAAFAGINARCPSWGNGIGNLTLSLYAWNSNYAVSVAQTPLASRTFTNFGDNAFLNLGFGEQPAGDYVWELSGGTETVGVWKFNQDTSGTVSYFNGAVVAGDYESQINLMDGEYPQEKLDTIRDFFTFRPAQPGYENGPSRNDQWGWLENAPQHGYVDKGDGSYEWMTVGVSQNWSEQLNGLSAMNGDQIHGRSYTDAGGFSQLTTNSHLYGYNFQEQWDRALAVDPDIVFITGWNEWVMGRYETWGGVANAFPDQFDKEYSRDIEPMKGGHGDNYYYQMISNIRKFKGMEKPEAASAEKSILIDGVFSDWTDVAPHFLASKGNVQLRDGYGYKNPSTGLPLHYTNNSARNDIVGAKVARDGFNIYFHVEAASNLTSHTDPNWMQLLIDVDRNKATGWEGYDLMVDRYTAGGTAMLSMSSGSWSWTDIAEVDYSAAGTEMEIAIPRVLLDLPLGQPVDLEFKWLDAPNMSGDIMEVYTEGEAAPSGRFNFHYTETPQTVFADTFDVAVDVWDDLNTELPARQAGGITNSSYTLGFDSGQTLVAAPQGGFLKPVLVRVNTSGGGGGHAAVDLDTDFGGLLNGAVWTLS
;
A
#
# COMPACT_ATOMS: atom_id res chain seq x y z
N MET A 1 -52.30 -28.98 22.41
CA MET A 1 -51.13 -29.84 22.67
C MET A 1 -50.89 -30.64 21.41
N GLU A 2 -49.65 -30.58 20.91
CA GLU A 2 -49.19 -31.01 19.58
C GLU A 2 -49.72 -30.23 18.36
N THR A 3 -48.83 -29.50 17.68
CA THR A 3 -48.95 -29.28 16.23
C THR A 3 -47.60 -28.98 15.56
N LYS A 4 -47.08 -30.01 14.87
CA LYS A 4 -46.58 -30.01 13.49
C LYS A 4 -45.68 -28.84 13.02
N MET A 5 -44.37 -29.09 12.98
CA MET A 5 -43.47 -28.43 12.02
C MET A 5 -43.76 -28.93 10.60
N LYS A 6 -44.03 -27.98 9.68
CA LYS A 6 -44.14 -28.23 8.24
C LYS A 6 -42.74 -28.21 7.61
N LYS A 7 -42.47 -29.23 6.79
CA LYS A 7 -41.34 -29.30 5.86
C LYS A 7 -41.42 -28.17 4.81
N THR A 8 -40.36 -27.40 4.66
CA THR A 8 -40.07 -26.58 3.47
C THR A 8 -38.82 -27.12 2.78
N LYS A 9 -38.88 -27.15 1.45
CA LYS A 9 -37.92 -27.79 0.52
C LYS A 9 -36.57 -27.04 0.51
N PRO A 10 -35.44 -27.72 0.19
CA PRO A 10 -34.16 -27.06 0.01
C PRO A 10 -34.21 -26.24 -1.29
N GLY A 11 -34.06 -24.92 -1.15
CA GLY A 11 -33.79 -24.02 -2.26
C GLY A 11 -32.37 -24.22 -2.75
N ILE A 12 -32.24 -24.41 -4.06
CA ILE A 12 -30.99 -24.46 -4.80
C ILE A 12 -30.25 -23.13 -4.58
N TRP A 13 -29.13 -23.18 -3.84
CA TRP A 13 -28.14 -22.11 -3.85
C TRP A 13 -27.42 -22.17 -5.20
N MET A 14 -27.88 -21.36 -6.16
CA MET A 14 -27.04 -20.98 -7.29
C MET A 14 -25.88 -20.17 -6.72
N ILE A 15 -24.69 -20.76 -6.76
CA ILE A 15 -23.42 -20.05 -6.64
C ILE A 15 -23.38 -19.11 -7.85
N LEU A 16 -23.86 -17.88 -7.66
CA LEU A 16 -23.47 -16.76 -8.49
C LEU A 16 -22.02 -16.47 -8.11
N MET A 17 -21.09 -17.07 -8.87
CA MET A 17 -19.77 -16.47 -9.06
C MET A 17 -20.03 -15.10 -9.71
N GLY A 18 -20.22 -14.10 -8.86
CA GLY A 18 -20.22 -12.72 -9.26
C GLY A 18 -18.82 -12.41 -9.74
N SER A 19 -18.63 -12.41 -11.06
CA SER A 19 -17.68 -11.52 -11.69
C SER A 19 -18.13 -10.10 -11.33
N ALA A 20 -17.71 -9.62 -10.16
CA ALA A 20 -17.68 -8.20 -9.86
C ALA A 20 -16.76 -7.61 -10.92
N LEU A 21 -17.36 -7.01 -11.95
CA LEU A 21 -16.74 -5.93 -12.68
C LEU A 21 -16.53 -4.85 -11.61
N TRP A 22 -15.35 -4.88 -10.99
CA TRP A 22 -14.86 -3.80 -10.17
C TRP A 22 -14.83 -2.59 -11.10
N ALA A 23 -15.83 -1.72 -11.00
CA ALA A 23 -15.58 -0.33 -11.29
C ALA A 23 -14.48 0.03 -10.29
N SER A 24 -13.23 0.12 -10.76
CA SER A 24 -12.12 0.57 -9.94
C SER A 24 -12.54 1.93 -9.40
N ALA A 25 -12.79 2.01 -8.09
CA ALA A 25 -12.87 3.29 -7.43
C ALA A 25 -11.56 4.01 -7.76
N GLN A 26 -11.64 5.09 -8.53
CA GLN A 26 -10.45 5.85 -8.88
C GLN A 26 -10.00 6.54 -7.59
N SER A 27 -8.91 6.08 -7.00
CA SER A 27 -8.29 6.78 -5.89
C SER A 27 -7.85 8.16 -6.42
N GLY A 28 -8.38 9.23 -5.80
CA GLY A 28 -8.16 10.62 -6.22
C GLY A 28 -6.73 11.15 -6.04
N GLY A 29 -5.72 10.27 -5.99
CA GLY A 29 -4.29 10.62 -5.92
C GLY A 29 -3.38 9.81 -6.85
N VAL A 30 -3.84 8.66 -7.38
CA VAL A 30 -2.96 7.75 -8.15
C VAL A 30 -2.48 8.38 -9.47
N ASN A 31 -3.23 9.35 -10.02
CA ASN A 31 -2.97 9.90 -11.37
C ASN A 31 -2.60 11.39 -11.41
N HIS A 32 -2.43 12.06 -10.26
CA HIS A 32 -2.21 13.50 -10.21
C HIS A 32 -0.73 13.88 -10.08
N PRO A 33 -0.22 14.93 -10.76
CA PRO A 33 1.10 15.45 -10.46
C PRO A 33 1.14 16.05 -9.05
N ALA A 34 2.34 16.10 -8.49
CA ALA A 34 2.67 16.83 -7.28
C ALA A 34 4.17 17.10 -7.27
N THR A 35 4.56 18.16 -6.58
CA THR A 35 5.98 18.48 -6.32
C THR A 35 6.16 18.82 -4.84
N ASP A 36 7.06 18.08 -4.18
CA ASP A 36 7.35 18.26 -2.75
C ASP A 36 8.24 19.50 -2.47
N ASP A 37 8.53 19.78 -1.19
CA ASP A 37 9.32 20.95 -0.78
C ASP A 37 10.79 20.89 -1.23
N LEU A 38 11.28 19.71 -1.64
CA LEU A 38 12.62 19.55 -2.21
C LEU A 38 12.64 19.77 -3.73
N GLY A 39 11.49 20.06 -4.35
CA GLY A 39 11.37 20.23 -5.79
C GLY A 39 11.34 18.91 -6.56
N ARG A 40 11.08 17.77 -5.89
CA ARG A 40 10.96 16.47 -6.55
C ARG A 40 9.55 16.32 -7.10
N ALA A 41 9.43 16.30 -8.42
CA ALA A 41 8.17 16.01 -9.10
C ALA A 41 7.87 14.51 -9.08
N LEU A 42 6.59 14.16 -8.94
CA LEU A 42 6.14 12.77 -9.13
C LEU A 42 6.30 12.34 -10.60
N PRO A 43 6.64 11.07 -10.85
CA PRO A 43 6.77 10.57 -12.21
C PRO A 43 5.40 10.48 -12.91
N THR A 44 5.45 10.67 -14.22
CA THR A 44 4.33 10.66 -15.18
C THR A 44 4.05 9.25 -15.70
N HIS A 45 2.89 9.08 -16.35
CA HIS A 45 2.53 7.80 -16.99
C HIS A 45 3.54 7.41 -18.08
N GLU A 46 4.07 8.39 -18.81
CA GLU A 46 5.09 8.21 -19.83
C GLU A 46 6.39 7.61 -19.26
N GLU A 47 6.72 7.91 -18.01
CA GLU A 47 7.94 7.43 -17.34
C GLU A 47 7.77 6.04 -16.71
N VAL A 48 6.59 5.71 -16.18
CA VAL A 48 6.38 4.47 -15.41
C VAL A 48 5.53 3.41 -16.11
N GLY A 49 4.77 3.80 -17.13
CA GLY A 49 3.88 2.93 -17.89
C GLY A 49 2.58 2.55 -17.17
N ASP A 50 1.86 1.61 -17.78
CA ASP A 50 0.56 1.12 -17.31
C ASP A 50 0.64 0.35 -15.98
N ILE A 51 -0.49 0.32 -15.27
CA ILE A 51 -0.64 -0.42 -14.02
C ILE A 51 -0.25 -1.90 -14.18
N ARG A 52 0.60 -2.37 -13.26
CA ARG A 52 1.08 -3.74 -13.10
C ARG A 52 0.24 -4.44 -12.03
N THR A 53 -0.77 -5.19 -12.45
CA THR A 53 -1.78 -5.79 -11.56
C THR A 53 -1.26 -6.92 -10.66
N ASN A 54 -0.02 -7.37 -10.85
CA ASN A 54 0.62 -8.42 -10.04
C ASN A 54 1.55 -7.86 -8.95
N LYS A 55 1.51 -6.55 -8.71
CA LYS A 55 2.36 -5.86 -7.72
C LYS A 55 1.52 -5.32 -6.57
N THR A 56 2.03 -5.50 -5.36
CA THR A 56 1.38 -5.09 -4.12
C THR A 56 2.36 -4.31 -3.25
N VAL A 57 1.90 -3.24 -2.62
CA VAL A 57 2.65 -2.46 -1.64
C VAL A 57 1.97 -2.58 -0.30
N ALA A 58 2.72 -3.12 0.66
CA ALA A 58 2.33 -3.32 2.04
C ALA A 58 3.00 -2.26 2.94
N MET A 59 2.31 -1.85 4.00
CA MET A 59 2.79 -0.84 4.94
C MET A 59 2.65 -1.34 6.37
N PHE A 60 3.69 -1.17 7.18
CA PHE A 60 3.60 -1.42 8.62
C PHE A 60 2.85 -0.27 9.32
N TYR A 61 1.89 -0.62 10.17
CA TYR A 61 0.95 0.34 10.76
C TYR A 61 0.62 0.00 12.21
N TRP A 62 0.58 1.00 13.09
CA TRP A 62 0.35 0.80 14.52
C TRP A 62 -1.07 1.11 14.94
N THR A 63 -1.69 0.16 15.65
CA THR A 63 -3.05 0.29 16.23
C THR A 63 -3.02 0.43 17.75
N TRP A 64 -1.83 0.40 18.37
CA TRP A 64 -1.70 0.45 19.83
C TRP A 64 -1.73 1.85 20.44
N HIS A 65 -1.85 2.91 19.63
CA HIS A 65 -1.93 4.29 20.12
C HIS A 65 -3.03 4.46 21.17
N VAL A 66 -4.12 3.70 21.08
CA VAL A 66 -5.22 3.74 22.06
C VAL A 66 -4.78 3.40 23.48
N SER A 67 -3.95 2.37 23.60
CA SER A 67 -3.39 1.99 24.91
C SER A 67 -2.41 3.05 25.39
N HIS A 68 -1.61 3.62 24.50
CA HIS A 68 -0.60 4.59 24.88
C HIS A 68 -1.21 5.95 25.23
N SER A 69 -2.14 6.48 24.44
CA SER A 69 -2.79 7.78 24.64
C SER A 69 -3.54 7.86 25.98
N THR A 70 -4.15 6.75 26.41
CA THR A 70 -4.89 6.64 27.67
C THR A 70 -4.00 6.61 28.90
N HIS A 71 -2.73 6.21 28.77
CA HIS A 71 -1.80 6.08 29.89
C HIS A 71 -0.74 7.19 29.92
N ASN A 72 -0.24 7.58 28.75
CA ASN A 72 0.95 8.41 28.56
C ASN A 72 0.60 9.87 28.22
N LYS A 73 1.57 10.76 28.50
CA LYS A 73 1.54 12.17 28.12
C LYS A 73 2.18 12.40 26.76
N ALA A 74 1.87 13.51 26.11
CA ALA A 74 2.55 13.93 24.88
C ALA A 74 3.87 14.67 25.21
N TYR A 75 4.87 14.02 25.82
CA TYR A 75 6.21 14.60 25.91
C TYR A 75 6.96 14.37 24.58
N ASP A 76 7.37 15.47 23.97
CA ASP A 76 8.03 15.51 22.66
C ASP A 76 9.54 15.77 22.83
N LEU A 77 10.37 14.82 22.42
CA LEU A 77 11.82 14.87 22.55
C LEU A 77 12.42 16.12 21.90
N SER A 78 11.88 16.55 20.76
CA SER A 78 12.34 17.74 20.05
C SER A 78 12.11 19.04 20.83
N LYS A 79 11.17 19.03 21.79
CA LYS A 79 10.82 20.18 22.64
C LYS A 79 11.44 20.10 24.04
N ILE A 80 11.70 18.89 24.57
CA ILE A 80 12.20 18.70 25.93
C ILE A 80 13.74 18.59 26.03
N ILE A 81 14.42 18.14 24.97
CA ILE A 81 15.88 18.03 24.99
C ILE A 81 16.48 19.42 24.76
N THR A 82 16.83 20.09 25.85
CA THR A 82 17.44 21.43 25.83
C THR A 82 18.95 21.40 26.05
N ASP A 83 19.48 20.28 26.53
CA ASP A 83 20.91 20.03 26.73
C ASP A 83 21.28 18.69 26.05
N PRO A 84 22.20 18.67 25.08
CA PRO A 84 22.62 17.44 24.41
C PRO A 84 23.12 16.34 25.36
N ALA A 85 23.64 16.70 26.54
CA ALA A 85 24.06 15.72 27.54
C ALA A 85 22.90 14.85 28.05
N MET A 86 21.65 15.34 27.98
CA MET A 86 20.46 14.57 28.34
C MET A 86 20.32 13.28 27.53
N VAL A 87 20.78 13.26 26.26
CA VAL A 87 20.65 12.12 25.36
C VAL A 87 21.45 10.92 25.85
N ASN A 88 22.59 11.15 26.52
CA ASN A 88 23.53 10.10 26.91
C ASN A 88 23.55 9.83 28.43
N ASP A 89 22.74 10.55 29.21
CA ASP A 89 22.68 10.42 30.67
C ASP A 89 21.25 10.18 31.15
N TYR A 90 20.99 8.94 31.59
CA TYR A 90 19.67 8.53 32.06
C TYR A 90 19.26 9.27 33.34
N TYR A 91 20.23 9.62 34.17
CA TYR A 91 20.04 10.29 35.45
C TYR A 91 20.25 11.81 35.37
N HIS A 92 20.34 12.37 34.16
CA HIS A 92 20.50 13.80 33.98
C HIS A 92 19.39 14.55 34.74
N PRO A 93 19.69 15.59 35.55
CA PRO A 93 18.69 16.23 36.41
C PRO A 93 17.49 16.82 35.67
N LEU A 94 17.67 17.21 34.39
CA LEU A 94 16.58 17.72 33.54
C LEU A 94 15.55 16.65 33.16
N TRP A 95 15.81 15.36 33.40
CA TRP A 95 14.81 14.30 33.23
C TRP A 95 13.80 14.20 34.38
N ALA A 96 14.08 14.83 35.54
CA ALA A 96 13.23 14.73 36.72
C ALA A 96 11.73 15.03 36.47
N PRO A 97 11.35 16.01 35.62
CA PRO A 97 9.94 16.29 35.32
C PRO A 97 9.21 15.21 34.50
N TYR A 98 9.92 14.24 33.92
CA TYR A 98 9.40 13.30 32.92
C TYR A 98 9.48 11.83 33.38
N THR A 99 9.63 11.59 34.68
CA THR A 99 9.80 10.25 35.27
C THR A 99 8.49 9.47 35.40
N ASP A 100 7.35 10.10 35.11
CA ASP A 100 6.00 9.53 35.17
C ASP A 100 5.53 8.90 33.85
N GLN A 101 6.42 8.78 32.87
CA GLN A 101 6.11 8.35 31.51
C GLN A 101 6.96 7.15 31.06
N GLY A 102 6.32 6.20 30.36
CA GLY A 102 7.00 5.07 29.71
C GLY A 102 7.43 5.31 28.25
N THR A 103 6.77 6.21 27.51
CA THR A 103 7.00 6.44 26.08
C THR A 103 7.01 7.92 25.68
N PHE A 104 7.90 8.34 24.79
CA PHE A 104 8.04 9.73 24.34
C PHE A 104 7.76 9.86 22.84
N PHE A 105 7.36 11.04 22.37
CA PHE A 105 7.29 11.35 20.94
C PHE A 105 8.65 11.81 20.42
N TRP A 106 9.06 11.39 19.21
CA TRP A 106 10.29 11.92 18.57
C TRP A 106 10.05 13.28 17.87
N GLY A 107 8.79 13.57 17.53
CA GLY A 107 8.36 14.79 16.86
C GLY A 107 6.84 14.93 16.89
N GLU A 108 6.31 15.84 16.08
CA GLU A 108 4.87 16.17 16.04
C GLU A 108 4.29 15.89 14.66
N SER A 109 3.28 15.01 14.60
CA SER A 109 2.49 14.74 13.39
C SER A 109 1.78 15.99 12.89
N VAL A 110 1.52 16.06 11.58
CA VAL A 110 0.57 17.04 11.02
C VAL A 110 -0.80 16.95 11.70
N PHE A 111 -1.16 15.79 12.26
CA PHE A 111 -2.39 15.53 12.99
C PHE A 111 -2.27 15.66 14.53
N ASP A 112 -1.21 16.31 15.02
CA ASP A 112 -0.92 16.52 16.45
C ASP A 112 -0.59 15.21 17.19
N TYR A 113 -0.79 15.17 18.52
CA TYR A 113 -0.53 14.01 19.37
C TYR A 113 -1.81 13.16 19.53
N TYR A 114 -2.37 12.73 18.41
CA TYR A 114 -3.69 12.07 18.32
C TYR A 114 -3.77 10.73 19.06
N ASP A 115 -4.99 10.32 19.39
CA ASP A 115 -5.34 8.97 19.84
C ASP A 115 -5.59 8.06 18.64
N GLY A 116 -5.28 6.77 18.75
CA GLY A 116 -5.55 5.77 17.71
C GLY A 116 -7.03 5.49 17.46
N LYS A 117 -7.95 6.16 18.17
CA LYS A 117 -9.41 6.15 17.91
C LYS A 117 -9.94 7.46 17.33
N ASP A 118 -9.09 8.45 17.07
CA ASP A 118 -9.49 9.68 16.39
C ASP A 118 -9.89 9.34 14.95
N LYS A 119 -11.20 9.15 14.72
CA LYS A 119 -11.75 8.71 13.43
C LYS A 119 -11.41 9.67 12.30
N TRP A 120 -11.31 10.96 12.60
CA TRP A 120 -10.95 11.97 11.61
C TRP A 120 -9.50 11.77 11.13
N VAL A 121 -8.58 11.47 12.06
CA VAL A 121 -7.18 11.16 11.72
C VAL A 121 -7.08 9.86 10.94
N ILE A 122 -7.75 8.80 11.41
CA ILE A 122 -7.78 7.51 10.70
C ILE A 122 -8.28 7.69 9.26
N ARG A 123 -9.34 8.47 9.06
CA ARG A 123 -9.89 8.72 7.72
C ARG A 123 -8.87 9.38 6.81
N LYS A 124 -8.20 10.44 7.28
CA LYS A 124 -7.14 11.13 6.53
C LYS A 124 -5.97 10.21 6.20
N GLN A 125 -5.50 9.42 7.16
CA GLN A 125 -4.42 8.45 6.93
C GLN A 125 -4.80 7.40 5.88
N LEU A 126 -6.01 6.84 5.94
CA LEU A 126 -6.49 5.85 4.96
C LEU A 126 -6.62 6.44 3.56
N GLU A 127 -7.12 7.67 3.44
CA GLU A 127 -7.17 8.41 2.17
C GLU A 127 -5.79 8.66 1.60
N MET A 128 -4.84 9.11 2.43
CA MET A 128 -3.46 9.34 2.00
C MET A 128 -2.79 8.04 1.52
N LEU A 129 -2.93 6.95 2.28
CA LEU A 129 -2.30 5.68 1.93
C LEU A 129 -2.93 5.08 0.66
N GLY A 130 -4.26 5.20 0.49
CA GLY A 130 -4.96 4.81 -0.74
C GLY A 130 -4.58 5.69 -1.95
N ALA A 131 -4.50 7.01 -1.75
CA ALA A 131 -4.01 7.98 -2.74
C ALA A 131 -2.57 7.68 -3.19
N ALA A 132 -1.74 7.16 -2.28
CA ALA A 132 -0.38 6.77 -2.59
C ALA A 132 -0.24 5.42 -3.29
N GLY A 133 -1.30 4.62 -3.35
CA GLY A 133 -1.28 3.28 -3.95
C GLY A 133 -0.77 2.18 -3.02
N VAL A 134 -0.85 2.39 -1.69
CA VAL A 134 -0.64 1.34 -0.68
C VAL A 134 -1.85 0.40 -0.68
N ASP A 135 -1.61 -0.90 -0.85
CA ASP A 135 -2.67 -1.90 -0.98
C ASP A 135 -3.08 -2.52 0.35
N VAL A 136 -2.16 -2.63 1.31
CA VAL A 136 -2.42 -3.33 2.57
C VAL A 136 -1.66 -2.73 3.75
N LEU A 137 -2.34 -2.62 4.89
CA LEU A 137 -1.75 -2.31 6.19
C LEU A 137 -1.50 -3.61 6.96
N PHE A 138 -0.28 -3.82 7.43
CA PHE A 138 0.03 -4.84 8.42
C PHE A 138 0.00 -4.22 9.80
N TYR A 139 -1.03 -4.54 10.57
CA TYR A 139 -1.16 -4.08 11.95
C TYR A 139 -0.13 -4.76 12.84
N ASP A 140 0.63 -3.94 13.56
CA ASP A 140 1.56 -4.40 14.58
C ASP A 140 0.81 -5.03 15.76
N ALA A 141 0.97 -6.33 15.93
CA ALA A 141 0.57 -7.10 17.10
C ALA A 141 1.72 -8.03 17.54
N THR A 142 2.96 -7.53 17.45
CA THR A 142 4.18 -8.31 17.73
C THR A 142 4.55 -8.40 19.22
N ASN A 143 3.78 -7.76 20.10
CA ASN A 143 4.08 -7.71 21.53
C ASN A 143 3.17 -8.64 22.34
N GLY A 144 3.55 -9.91 22.49
CA GLY A 144 2.79 -10.85 23.32
C GLY A 144 1.44 -11.21 22.70
N ALA A 145 0.38 -11.23 23.53
CA ALA A 145 -0.97 -11.59 23.09
C ALA A 145 -1.83 -10.36 22.72
N TRP A 146 -1.23 -9.16 22.71
CA TRP A 146 -1.94 -7.91 22.48
C TRP A 146 -2.22 -7.73 20.99
N THR A 147 -3.48 -7.91 20.60
CA THR A 147 -3.95 -7.68 19.22
C THR A 147 -4.42 -6.25 18.98
N TRP A 148 -4.59 -5.46 20.06
CA TRP A 148 -5.03 -4.05 20.04
C TRP A 148 -6.44 -3.83 19.48
N GLU A 149 -7.41 -4.60 19.97
CA GLU A 149 -8.82 -4.57 19.55
C GLU A 149 -9.41 -3.17 19.42
N ASP A 150 -9.33 -2.34 20.46
CA ASP A 150 -9.84 -0.97 20.41
C ASP A 150 -9.30 -0.16 19.21
N GLY A 151 -8.05 -0.39 18.83
CA GLY A 151 -7.37 0.30 17.74
C GLY A 151 -7.74 -0.27 16.37
N TYR A 152 -7.59 -1.59 16.16
CA TYR A 152 -7.95 -2.17 14.87
C TYR A 152 -9.45 -2.07 14.59
N GLU A 153 -10.29 -2.04 15.62
CA GLU A 153 -11.73 -1.86 15.47
C GLU A 153 -12.07 -0.46 14.97
N ALA A 154 -11.40 0.57 15.52
CA ALA A 154 -11.58 1.95 15.07
C ALA A 154 -11.14 2.10 13.60
N VAL A 155 -9.99 1.53 13.23
CA VAL A 155 -9.50 1.55 11.84
C VAL A 155 -10.43 0.76 10.91
N GLY A 156 -10.84 -0.45 11.30
CA GLY A 156 -11.75 -1.29 10.52
C GLY A 156 -13.11 -0.62 10.28
N GLN A 157 -13.66 0.05 11.29
CA GLN A 157 -14.90 0.82 11.14
C GLN A 157 -14.74 1.96 10.11
N VAL A 158 -13.73 2.81 10.27
CA VAL A 158 -13.53 3.96 9.37
C VAL A 158 -13.19 3.50 7.96
N MET A 159 -12.45 2.40 7.81
CA MET A 159 -12.17 1.77 6.52
C MET A 159 -13.46 1.29 5.83
N ALA A 160 -14.38 0.66 6.58
CA ALA A 160 -15.69 0.27 6.03
C ALA A 160 -16.55 1.47 5.63
N GLU A 161 -16.52 2.55 6.43
CA GLU A 161 -17.18 3.83 6.11
C GLU A 161 -16.59 4.45 4.83
N ALA A 162 -15.26 4.45 4.68
CA ALA A 162 -14.58 4.96 3.48
C ALA A 162 -14.89 4.16 2.21
N ARG A 163 -14.91 2.83 2.30
CA ARG A 163 -15.35 1.98 1.18
C ARG A 163 -16.80 2.24 0.81
N ALA A 164 -17.68 2.47 1.79
CA ALA A 164 -19.08 2.81 1.53
C ALA A 164 -19.26 4.18 0.84
N ASP A 165 -18.32 5.10 1.07
CA ASP A 165 -18.24 6.38 0.35
C ASP A 165 -17.63 6.25 -1.06
N GLY A 166 -17.10 5.08 -1.42
CA GLY A 166 -16.44 4.83 -2.71
C GLY A 166 -14.96 5.20 -2.72
N VAL A 167 -14.34 5.41 -1.55
CA VAL A 167 -12.89 5.67 -1.45
C VAL A 167 -12.12 4.36 -1.51
N ASP A 168 -11.11 4.33 -2.38
CA ASP A 168 -10.17 3.21 -2.44
C ASP A 168 -9.15 3.33 -1.32
N VAL A 169 -9.39 2.59 -0.24
CA VAL A 169 -8.52 2.52 0.94
C VAL A 169 -7.80 1.17 0.99
N PRO A 170 -6.65 1.09 1.66
CA PRO A 170 -5.92 -0.18 1.83
C PRO A 170 -6.77 -1.29 2.46
N GLN A 171 -6.42 -2.54 2.20
CA GLN A 171 -6.85 -3.70 2.99
C GLN A 171 -6.01 -3.82 4.27
N PHE A 172 -6.25 -4.84 5.10
CA PHE A 172 -5.42 -5.10 6.27
C PHE A 172 -5.08 -6.59 6.49
N ALA A 173 -3.95 -6.82 7.17
CA ALA A 173 -3.50 -8.08 7.75
C ALA A 173 -2.82 -7.82 9.10
N PHE A 174 -2.47 -8.87 9.84
CA PHE A 174 -1.80 -8.76 11.14
C PHE A 174 -0.39 -9.34 11.08
N MET A 175 0.55 -8.66 11.75
CA MET A 175 1.88 -9.20 12.07
C MET A 175 1.95 -9.50 13.56
N LEU A 176 2.16 -10.78 13.89
CA LEU A 176 2.22 -11.27 15.27
C LEU A 176 3.67 -11.49 15.71
N ASN A 177 3.86 -12.04 16.91
CA ASN A 177 5.18 -12.30 17.48
C ASN A 177 6.14 -12.99 16.50
N PHE A 178 7.43 -12.63 16.59
CA PHE A 178 8.52 -13.24 15.82
C PHE A 178 8.90 -14.66 16.30
N GLY A 179 7.91 -15.48 16.65
CA GLY A 179 8.12 -16.87 17.03
C GLY A 179 6.84 -17.64 17.36
N ALA A 180 6.98 -18.97 17.37
CA ALA A 180 5.95 -19.90 17.83
C ALA A 180 5.94 -19.95 19.38
N VAL A 181 5.19 -19.05 19.99
CA VAL A 181 5.03 -18.93 21.45
C VAL A 181 3.55 -18.94 21.82
N GLU A 182 3.23 -19.26 23.07
CA GLU A 182 1.86 -19.33 23.61
C GLU A 182 1.04 -18.06 23.32
N THR A 183 1.66 -16.90 23.46
CA THR A 183 1.00 -15.63 23.17
C THR A 183 0.64 -15.43 21.69
N THR A 184 1.32 -16.12 20.78
CA THR A 184 0.95 -16.17 19.35
C THR A 184 -0.31 -17.00 19.16
N THR A 185 -0.45 -18.11 19.89
CA THR A 185 -1.67 -18.93 19.93
C THR A 185 -2.85 -18.10 20.40
N ASP A 186 -2.69 -17.38 21.51
CA ASP A 186 -3.74 -16.51 22.07
C ASP A 186 -4.19 -15.44 21.09
N ALA A 187 -3.23 -14.73 20.48
CA ALA A 187 -3.53 -13.69 19.50
C ALA A 187 -4.26 -14.26 18.27
N LEU A 188 -3.84 -15.41 17.75
CA LEU A 188 -4.50 -16.08 16.61
C LEU A 188 -5.93 -16.51 16.97
N VAL A 189 -6.13 -17.07 18.16
CA VAL A 189 -7.46 -17.49 18.64
C VAL A 189 -8.37 -16.28 18.81
N GLN A 190 -7.88 -15.20 19.44
CA GLN A 190 -8.65 -13.98 19.63
C GLN A 190 -9.07 -13.37 18.28
N LEU A 191 -8.11 -13.15 17.37
CA LEU A 191 -8.41 -12.61 16.05
C LEU A 191 -9.41 -13.49 15.29
N TYR A 192 -9.25 -14.81 15.36
CA TYR A 192 -10.17 -15.71 14.68
C TYR A 192 -11.59 -15.60 15.24
N ASP A 193 -11.76 -15.59 16.56
CA ASP A 193 -13.09 -15.53 17.18
C ASP A 193 -13.76 -14.16 16.96
N ASP A 194 -13.01 -13.07 17.16
CA ASP A 194 -13.58 -11.72 17.24
C ASP A 194 -13.76 -11.05 15.87
N LEU A 195 -12.95 -11.46 14.88
CA LEU A 195 -12.89 -10.79 13.56
C LEU A 195 -13.21 -11.76 12.42
N TYR A 196 -12.44 -12.84 12.29
CA TYR A 196 -12.44 -13.63 11.06
C TYR A 196 -13.59 -14.64 10.98
N SER A 197 -13.88 -15.39 12.05
CA SER A 197 -14.92 -16.43 12.05
C SER A 197 -16.33 -15.88 11.86
N ILE A 198 -16.54 -14.63 12.25
CA ILE A 198 -17.82 -13.91 12.12
C ILE A 198 -17.91 -13.04 10.86
N GLY A 199 -16.86 -12.99 10.02
CA GLY A 199 -16.88 -12.22 8.77
C GLY A 199 -16.80 -10.70 8.95
N LYS A 200 -16.27 -10.23 10.08
CA LYS A 200 -16.23 -8.79 10.39
C LYS A 200 -15.17 -8.10 9.53
N TYR A 201 -15.58 -7.06 8.81
CA TYR A 201 -14.76 -6.33 7.83
C TYR A 201 -14.18 -7.22 6.71
N GLN A 202 -14.90 -8.27 6.30
CA GLN A 202 -14.42 -9.24 5.31
C GLN A 202 -13.93 -8.62 3.99
N ASP A 203 -14.58 -7.56 3.51
CA ASP A 203 -14.19 -6.86 2.28
C ASP A 203 -12.84 -6.13 2.39
N SER A 204 -12.34 -5.93 3.62
CA SER A 204 -11.07 -5.27 3.92
C SER A 204 -9.95 -6.25 4.28
N TRP A 205 -10.19 -7.56 4.31
CA TRP A 205 -9.13 -8.53 4.58
C TRP A 205 -8.19 -8.65 3.38
N PHE A 206 -6.88 -8.58 3.63
CA PHE A 206 -5.90 -8.87 2.60
C PHE A 206 -5.78 -10.39 2.38
N MET A 207 -5.95 -10.80 1.13
CA MET A 207 -5.98 -12.20 0.72
C MET A 207 -4.70 -12.56 -0.03
N TRP A 208 -4.03 -13.65 0.37
CA TRP A 208 -2.86 -14.20 -0.34
C TRP A 208 -3.01 -15.70 -0.50
N GLY A 209 -2.77 -16.23 -1.72
CA GLY A 209 -2.98 -17.66 -2.01
C GLY A 209 -4.44 -18.13 -1.84
N GLY A 210 -5.41 -17.21 -1.95
CA GLY A 210 -6.85 -17.50 -1.83
C GLY A 210 -7.40 -17.53 -0.39
N LYS A 211 -6.60 -17.20 0.62
CA LYS A 211 -7.00 -17.12 2.04
C LYS A 211 -6.56 -15.80 2.67
N PRO A 212 -7.17 -15.37 3.79
CA PRO A 212 -6.66 -14.23 4.55
C PRO A 212 -5.22 -14.53 4.99
N VAL A 213 -4.32 -13.55 4.90
CA VAL A 213 -2.92 -13.73 5.30
C VAL A 213 -2.70 -13.26 6.74
N VAL A 214 -1.81 -13.95 7.44
CA VAL A 214 -1.28 -13.51 8.74
C VAL A 214 0.23 -13.73 8.78
N MET A 215 0.96 -12.71 9.23
CA MET A 215 2.39 -12.85 9.50
C MET A 215 2.59 -13.45 10.89
N ALA A 216 2.59 -14.78 10.98
CA ALA A 216 2.72 -15.53 12.23
C ALA A 216 3.36 -16.90 11.99
N TYR A 217 3.89 -17.49 13.06
CA TYR A 217 4.43 -18.85 13.04
C TYR A 217 3.30 -19.88 13.23
N PRO A 218 2.98 -20.71 12.21
CA PRO A 218 1.88 -21.69 12.29
C PRO A 218 2.15 -22.80 13.32
N GLU A 219 3.40 -23.00 13.72
CA GLU A 219 3.79 -23.94 14.78
C GLU A 219 3.25 -23.52 16.16
N ALA A 220 2.85 -22.26 16.35
CA ALA A 220 2.14 -21.83 17.57
C ALA A 220 0.79 -22.56 17.76
N LEU A 221 0.24 -23.14 16.70
CA LEU A 221 -1.02 -23.90 16.72
C LEU A 221 -0.80 -25.41 16.91
N ASP A 222 0.45 -25.84 17.11
CA ASP A 222 0.77 -27.20 17.53
C ASP A 222 0.45 -27.31 19.02
N GLY A 223 -0.54 -28.13 19.39
CA GLY A 223 -0.90 -28.32 20.80
C GLY A 223 0.22 -28.88 21.68
N ASN A 224 -0.03 -29.00 22.98
CA ASN A 224 0.93 -29.58 23.92
C ASN A 224 1.02 -31.10 23.75
N TYR A 225 1.86 -31.54 22.83
CA TYR A 225 2.01 -32.94 22.51
C TYR A 225 2.96 -33.65 23.50
N THR A 226 2.42 -34.66 24.18
CA THR A 226 3.20 -35.62 24.97
C THR A 226 3.73 -36.72 24.04
N PRO A 227 5.07 -36.92 23.96
CA PRO A 227 5.63 -37.98 23.14
C PRO A 227 5.11 -39.36 23.55
N LEU A 228 4.61 -40.13 22.58
CA LEU A 228 4.30 -41.55 22.77
C LEU A 228 5.58 -42.40 22.77
N THR A 229 6.63 -41.88 22.14
CA THR A 229 7.84 -42.62 21.77
C THR A 229 9.07 -41.79 22.08
N SER A 230 10.18 -42.45 22.42
CA SER A 230 11.46 -41.77 22.63
C SER A 230 12.61 -42.60 22.07
N GLY A 231 13.61 -41.93 21.51
CA GLY A 231 14.79 -42.60 20.97
C GLY A 231 15.94 -41.63 20.74
N SER A 232 17.16 -42.17 20.65
CA SER A 232 18.38 -41.39 20.45
C SER A 232 18.82 -41.28 18.99
N SER A 233 18.17 -42.02 18.09
CA SER A 233 18.45 -42.04 16.65
C SER A 233 17.21 -42.55 15.92
N SER A 234 16.83 -41.84 14.85
CA SER A 234 15.73 -42.22 13.98
C SER A 234 16.14 -42.29 12.51
N THR A 235 15.36 -43.04 11.73
CA THR A 235 15.50 -43.18 10.28
C THR A 235 14.14 -43.02 9.62
N PRO A 236 14.06 -42.40 8.44
CA PRO A 236 12.78 -42.20 7.76
C PRO A 236 12.33 -43.50 7.08
N VAL A 237 11.05 -43.82 7.19
CA VAL A 237 10.41 -44.97 6.51
C VAL A 237 9.45 -44.43 5.47
N GLN A 238 9.74 -44.68 4.19
CA GLN A 238 8.87 -44.27 3.08
C GLN A 238 7.55 -45.05 3.11
N ILE A 239 6.44 -44.35 2.82
CA ILE A 239 5.10 -44.92 2.70
C ILE A 239 4.63 -44.63 1.28
N SER A 240 4.50 -45.67 0.45
CA SER A 240 3.87 -45.56 -0.89
C SER A 240 2.34 -45.68 -0.82
N SER A 241 1.68 -45.46 -1.95
CA SER A 241 0.21 -45.50 -2.07
C SER A 241 -0.43 -46.83 -1.66
N SER A 242 0.31 -47.94 -1.67
CA SER A 242 -0.16 -49.27 -1.25
C SER A 242 0.36 -49.71 0.12
N GLN A 243 1.11 -48.85 0.82
CA GLN A 243 1.73 -49.19 2.10
C GLN A 243 1.06 -48.43 3.24
N THR A 244 1.16 -49.00 4.44
CA THR A 244 0.72 -48.35 5.67
C THR A 244 1.77 -48.47 6.76
N ALA A 245 1.87 -47.45 7.59
CA ALA A 245 2.61 -47.46 8.84
C ALA A 245 1.63 -47.14 9.95
N GLY A 246 1.62 -47.91 11.03
CA GLY A 246 0.75 -47.62 12.16
C GLY A 246 1.37 -48.05 13.48
N MET A 247 0.86 -47.50 14.56
CA MET A 247 1.35 -47.81 15.90
C MET A 247 0.20 -47.90 16.88
N ARG A 248 0.15 -49.00 17.62
CA ARG A 248 -0.71 -49.11 18.80
C ARG A 248 -0.03 -48.40 19.95
N PHE A 249 -0.79 -47.67 20.75
CA PHE A 249 -0.34 -47.06 21.99
C PHE A 249 -1.44 -47.11 23.06
N THR A 250 -1.05 -46.88 24.31
CA THR A 250 -1.98 -46.69 25.44
C THR A 250 -1.95 -45.24 25.90
N ALA A 251 -3.08 -44.53 25.79
CA ALA A 251 -3.27 -43.20 26.37
C ALA A 251 -3.56 -43.34 27.88
N SER A 252 -2.73 -42.74 28.72
CA SER A 252 -2.88 -42.77 30.19
C SER A 252 -3.92 -41.79 30.73
N ALA A 253 -4.34 -40.81 29.92
CA ALA A 253 -5.33 -39.80 30.23
C ALA A 253 -6.18 -39.50 28.98
N ALA A 254 -7.20 -38.64 29.14
CA ALA A 254 -7.98 -38.15 28.02
C ALA A 254 -7.11 -37.28 27.09
N PHE A 255 -7.37 -37.34 25.79
CA PHE A 255 -6.58 -36.68 24.75
C PHE A 255 -7.47 -36.24 23.58
N ALA A 256 -7.03 -35.24 22.84
CA ALA A 256 -7.81 -34.64 21.74
C ALA A 256 -6.98 -34.39 20.47
N GLY A 257 -5.79 -34.99 20.37
CA GLY A 257 -5.01 -34.93 19.16
C GLY A 257 -3.94 -36.00 19.09
N ILE A 258 -3.52 -36.35 17.88
CA ILE A 258 -2.36 -37.20 17.61
C ILE A 258 -1.56 -36.64 16.46
N ASN A 259 -0.24 -36.77 16.52
CA ASN A 259 0.64 -36.39 15.43
C ASN A 259 1.71 -37.46 15.15
N ALA A 260 2.25 -37.41 13.93
CA ALA A 260 3.37 -38.22 13.51
C ALA A 260 4.34 -37.36 12.69
N ARG A 261 5.65 -37.52 12.94
CA ARG A 261 6.68 -36.73 12.25
C ARG A 261 6.96 -37.32 10.87
N CYS A 262 6.64 -36.57 9.83
CA CYS A 262 6.61 -37.07 8.46
C CYS A 262 7.61 -36.31 7.57
N PRO A 263 8.61 -36.98 6.97
CA PRO A 263 9.44 -36.41 5.92
C PRO A 263 8.72 -36.36 4.57
N SER A 264 8.99 -35.30 3.80
CA SER A 264 8.71 -35.15 2.36
C SER A 264 10.00 -35.04 1.54
N TRP A 265 11.14 -35.42 2.12
CA TRP A 265 12.45 -35.43 1.46
C TRP A 265 12.88 -34.07 0.89
N GLY A 266 12.46 -33.00 1.56
CA GLY A 266 12.93 -31.64 1.34
C GLY A 266 12.22 -30.85 0.25
N ASN A 267 11.23 -31.42 -0.46
CA ASN A 267 10.52 -30.70 -1.52
C ASN A 267 9.14 -30.16 -1.12
N GLY A 268 8.57 -30.61 0.02
CA GLY A 268 7.24 -30.18 0.46
C GLY A 268 6.09 -30.71 -0.39
N ILE A 269 6.31 -31.73 -1.23
CA ILE A 269 5.31 -32.29 -2.15
C ILE A 269 4.95 -33.72 -1.73
N GLY A 270 3.66 -34.02 -1.76
CA GLY A 270 3.14 -35.35 -1.45
C GLY A 270 2.13 -35.34 -0.31
N ASN A 271 1.35 -36.42 -0.26
CA ASN A 271 0.16 -36.52 0.57
C ASN A 271 0.25 -37.73 1.50
N LEU A 272 -0.29 -37.59 2.70
CA LEU A 272 -0.49 -38.69 3.65
C LEU A 272 -1.84 -38.54 4.34
N THR A 273 -2.52 -39.65 4.59
CA THR A 273 -3.73 -39.71 5.40
C THR A 273 -3.39 -40.28 6.77
N LEU A 274 -3.54 -39.49 7.84
CA LEU A 274 -3.44 -39.94 9.23
C LEU A 274 -4.84 -40.25 9.75
N SER A 275 -5.00 -41.43 10.34
CA SER A 275 -6.27 -41.88 10.92
C SER A 275 -6.06 -42.45 12.33
N LEU A 276 -7.01 -42.24 13.22
CA LEU A 276 -7.04 -42.80 14.57
C LEU A 276 -8.20 -43.79 14.71
N TYR A 277 -7.95 -44.93 15.37
CA TYR A 277 -8.94 -45.96 15.65
C TYR A 277 -8.88 -46.40 17.11
N ALA A 278 -10.02 -46.77 17.68
CA ALA A 278 -10.07 -47.48 18.96
C ALA A 278 -9.44 -48.88 18.80
N TRP A 279 -8.57 -49.29 19.72
CA TRP A 279 -7.97 -50.62 19.67
C TRP A 279 -9.00 -51.71 19.89
N ASN A 280 -8.96 -52.74 19.05
CA ASN A 280 -9.81 -53.91 19.15
C ASN A 280 -9.05 -55.18 18.78
N SER A 281 -8.73 -56.01 19.79
CA SER A 281 -8.10 -57.34 19.70
C SER A 281 -6.75 -57.46 18.98
N ASN A 282 -6.61 -56.93 17.76
CA ASN A 282 -5.39 -56.87 16.95
C ASN A 282 -5.45 -55.70 15.95
N TYR A 283 -4.32 -55.41 15.29
CA TYR A 283 -4.18 -54.30 14.34
C TYR A 283 -5.20 -54.36 13.19
N ALA A 284 -5.30 -55.51 12.50
CA ALA A 284 -6.17 -55.66 11.33
C ALA A 284 -7.66 -55.46 11.66
N VAL A 285 -8.10 -55.93 12.83
CA VAL A 285 -9.47 -55.69 13.31
C VAL A 285 -9.67 -54.22 13.68
N SER A 286 -8.65 -53.56 14.23
CA SER A 286 -8.75 -52.17 14.68
C SER A 286 -8.89 -51.19 13.51
N VAL A 287 -8.02 -51.29 12.50
CA VAL A 287 -8.02 -50.38 11.33
C VAL A 287 -9.12 -50.68 10.31
N ALA A 288 -9.80 -51.83 10.43
CA ALA A 288 -10.99 -52.14 9.63
C ALA A 288 -12.28 -51.46 10.15
N GLN A 289 -12.24 -50.86 11.33
CA GLN A 289 -13.36 -50.09 11.89
C GLN A 289 -13.44 -48.70 11.24
N THR A 290 -14.55 -47.99 11.45
CA THR A 290 -14.60 -46.57 11.12
C THR A 290 -13.58 -45.81 11.97
N PRO A 291 -12.71 -44.97 11.39
CA PRO A 291 -11.77 -44.17 12.17
C PRO A 291 -12.54 -43.20 13.09
N LEU A 292 -12.03 -43.01 14.30
CA LEU A 292 -12.50 -41.99 15.24
C LEU A 292 -12.25 -40.59 14.67
N ALA A 293 -11.12 -40.42 13.97
CA ALA A 293 -10.74 -39.21 13.27
C ALA A 293 -9.84 -39.57 12.10
N SER A 294 -9.90 -38.81 11.00
CA SER A 294 -9.05 -39.01 9.84
C SER A 294 -8.88 -37.70 9.08
N ARG A 295 -7.66 -37.41 8.63
CA ARG A 295 -7.33 -36.22 7.83
C ARG A 295 -6.28 -36.56 6.79
N THR A 296 -6.46 -36.03 5.58
CA THR A 296 -5.45 -36.09 4.51
C THR A 296 -4.68 -34.77 4.48
N PHE A 297 -3.38 -34.86 4.65
CA PHE A 297 -2.43 -33.76 4.52
C PHE A 297 -1.90 -33.76 3.10
N THR A 298 -1.89 -32.59 2.46
CA THR A 298 -1.48 -32.41 1.06
C THR A 298 -0.30 -31.45 1.02
N ASN A 299 0.78 -31.83 0.33
CA ASN A 299 1.99 -31.01 0.16
C ASN A 299 2.51 -30.42 1.47
N PHE A 300 2.80 -31.30 2.43
CA PHE A 300 3.27 -30.89 3.75
C PHE A 300 4.80 -30.66 3.78
N GLY A 301 5.23 -29.70 4.59
CA GLY A 301 6.64 -29.35 4.75
C GLY A 301 7.51 -30.51 5.26
N ASP A 302 8.79 -30.52 4.92
CA ASP A 302 9.68 -31.62 5.27
C ASP A 302 9.87 -31.73 6.79
N ASN A 303 9.78 -32.97 7.30
CA ASN A 303 9.90 -33.31 8.72
C ASN A 303 8.83 -32.70 9.63
N ALA A 304 7.70 -32.24 9.06
CA ALA A 304 6.58 -31.68 9.80
C ALA A 304 5.88 -32.75 10.66
N PHE A 305 5.33 -32.33 11.80
CA PHE A 305 4.35 -33.14 12.52
C PHE A 305 2.99 -32.99 11.84
N LEU A 306 2.45 -34.09 11.32
CA LEU A 306 1.10 -34.11 10.77
C LEU A 306 0.08 -34.25 11.91
N ASN A 307 -0.55 -33.13 12.27
CA ASN A 307 -1.43 -33.03 13.43
C ASN A 307 -2.89 -33.34 13.09
N LEU A 308 -3.45 -34.35 13.73
CA LEU A 308 -4.87 -34.73 13.65
C LEU A 308 -5.55 -34.42 14.99
N GLY A 309 -6.24 -33.29 15.09
CA GLY A 309 -7.14 -32.96 16.19
C GLY A 309 -8.51 -33.64 16.09
N PHE A 310 -9.15 -33.88 17.23
CA PHE A 310 -10.51 -34.45 17.34
C PHE A 310 -11.13 -34.17 18.70
N GLY A 311 -12.45 -34.37 18.83
CA GLY A 311 -13.14 -34.29 20.11
C GLY A 311 -12.60 -35.31 21.13
N GLU A 312 -12.64 -34.95 22.42
CA GLU A 312 -12.04 -35.70 23.54
C GLU A 312 -12.26 -37.22 23.44
N GLN A 313 -11.16 -37.97 23.49
CA GLN A 313 -11.16 -39.43 23.62
C GLN A 313 -10.71 -39.82 25.04
N PRO A 314 -11.35 -40.81 25.67
CA PRO A 314 -10.99 -41.24 27.02
C PRO A 314 -9.62 -41.96 27.04
N ALA A 315 -9.01 -42.07 28.22
CA ALA A 315 -7.85 -42.94 28.43
C ALA A 315 -8.16 -44.38 27.97
N GLY A 316 -7.21 -45.03 27.29
CA GLY A 316 -7.43 -46.34 26.69
C GLY A 316 -6.39 -46.73 25.64
N ASP A 317 -6.64 -47.85 24.96
CA ASP A 317 -5.80 -48.35 23.89
C ASP A 317 -6.30 -47.89 22.53
N TYR A 318 -5.39 -47.41 21.69
CA TYR A 318 -5.69 -46.89 20.36
C TYR A 318 -4.63 -47.34 19.35
N VAL A 319 -4.95 -47.18 18.06
CA VAL A 319 -4.00 -47.31 16.98
C VAL A 319 -4.15 -46.14 16.02
N TRP A 320 -3.04 -45.54 15.62
CA TRP A 320 -3.02 -44.63 14.49
C TRP A 320 -2.40 -45.30 13.26
N GLU A 321 -2.82 -44.87 12.07
CA GLU A 321 -2.30 -45.35 10.79
C GLU A 321 -2.09 -44.18 9.82
N LEU A 322 -0.90 -44.15 9.20
CA LEU A 322 -0.57 -43.37 8.02
C LEU A 322 -0.72 -44.24 6.77
N SER A 323 -1.42 -43.70 5.78
CA SER A 323 -1.71 -44.37 4.50
C SER A 323 -1.76 -43.36 3.35
N GLY A 324 -1.96 -43.85 2.12
CA GLY A 324 -2.25 -42.97 0.98
C GLY A 324 -1.06 -42.13 0.48
N GLY A 325 0.17 -42.58 0.75
CA GLY A 325 1.39 -41.89 0.35
C GLY A 325 1.43 -41.58 -1.15
N THR A 326 1.65 -40.31 -1.49
CA THR A 326 1.96 -39.87 -2.86
C THR A 326 3.34 -39.21 -2.86
N GLU A 327 4.09 -39.37 -3.95
CA GLU A 327 5.50 -38.96 -4.04
C GLU A 327 6.41 -39.67 -3.01
N THR A 328 7.51 -39.03 -2.61
CA THR A 328 8.47 -39.56 -1.62
C THR A 328 8.15 -38.98 -0.25
N VAL A 329 7.16 -39.59 0.42
CA VAL A 329 6.71 -39.23 1.76
C VAL A 329 6.83 -40.41 2.73
N GLY A 330 6.85 -40.15 4.02
CA GLY A 330 7.01 -41.21 5.00
C GLY A 330 6.76 -40.80 6.44
N VAL A 331 7.34 -41.57 7.37
CA VAL A 331 7.32 -41.29 8.81
C VAL A 331 8.68 -41.58 9.42
N TRP A 332 9.12 -40.75 10.36
CA TRP A 332 10.35 -41.00 11.12
C TRP A 332 10.15 -42.14 12.11
N LYS A 333 11.19 -42.95 12.29
CA LYS A 333 11.16 -44.13 13.14
C LYS A 333 12.43 -44.26 13.99
N PHE A 334 12.26 -44.29 15.30
CA PHE A 334 13.30 -44.63 16.26
C PHE A 334 13.67 -46.11 16.18
N ASN A 335 14.93 -46.42 16.50
CA ASN A 335 15.40 -47.81 16.58
C ASN A 335 14.99 -48.52 17.89
N GLN A 336 14.48 -47.76 18.87
CA GLN A 336 14.08 -48.24 20.17
C GLN A 336 12.57 -48.52 20.24
N ASP A 337 12.20 -49.55 21.00
CA ASP A 337 10.82 -49.83 21.38
C ASP A 337 10.51 -49.15 22.74
N THR A 338 9.34 -48.51 22.83
CA THR A 338 8.82 -47.88 24.04
C THR A 338 7.85 -48.84 24.74
N SER A 339 7.84 -48.85 26.07
CA SER A 339 6.89 -49.69 26.80
C SER A 339 5.46 -49.18 26.58
N GLY A 340 4.57 -50.06 26.10
CA GLY A 340 3.16 -49.73 25.83
C GLY A 340 2.86 -49.35 24.39
N THR A 341 3.86 -49.40 23.50
CA THR A 341 3.69 -49.21 22.05
C THR A 341 3.94 -50.52 21.29
N VAL A 342 3.32 -50.66 20.12
CA VAL A 342 3.63 -51.71 19.13
C VAL A 342 3.52 -51.11 17.74
N SER A 343 4.60 -51.15 16.98
CA SER A 343 4.66 -50.59 15.62
C SER A 343 4.38 -51.65 14.55
N TYR A 344 3.71 -51.21 13.48
CA TYR A 344 3.27 -52.04 12.37
C TYR A 344 3.64 -51.39 11.03
N PHE A 345 4.11 -52.20 10.07
CA PHE A 345 4.28 -51.79 8.69
C PHE A 345 3.57 -52.80 7.78
N ASN A 346 2.63 -52.32 6.96
CA ASN A 346 1.71 -53.15 6.16
C ASN A 346 1.00 -54.22 7.01
N GLY A 347 0.60 -53.85 8.23
CA GLY A 347 -0.06 -54.72 9.20
C GLY A 347 0.84 -55.76 9.90
N ALA A 348 2.12 -55.86 9.55
CA ALA A 348 3.08 -56.74 10.23
C ALA A 348 3.82 -55.99 11.35
N VAL A 349 4.04 -56.64 12.50
CA VAL A 349 4.80 -56.07 13.61
C VAL A 349 6.25 -55.81 13.18
N VAL A 350 6.76 -54.63 13.49
CA VAL A 350 8.13 -54.20 13.21
C VAL A 350 8.80 -53.65 14.47
N ALA A 351 10.11 -53.85 14.62
CA ALA A 351 10.89 -53.31 15.72
C ALA A 351 11.14 -51.80 15.54
N GLY A 352 11.25 -51.07 16.65
CA GLY A 352 11.40 -49.63 16.68
C GLY A 352 10.07 -48.89 16.55
N ASP A 353 9.98 -47.70 17.12
CA ASP A 353 8.77 -46.90 17.18
C ASP A 353 8.74 -45.72 16.22
N TYR A 354 7.57 -45.45 15.65
CA TYR A 354 7.36 -44.26 14.82
C TYR A 354 7.26 -43.00 15.69
N GLU A 355 7.99 -41.94 15.30
CA GLU A 355 7.98 -40.64 15.98
C GLU A 355 6.57 -40.05 16.00
N SER A 356 5.88 -40.19 17.12
CA SER A 356 4.49 -39.76 17.28
C SER A 356 4.20 -39.32 18.70
N GLN A 357 3.17 -38.47 18.85
CA GLN A 357 2.83 -37.81 20.09
C GLN A 357 1.32 -37.61 20.19
N ILE A 358 0.79 -37.50 21.41
CA ILE A 358 -0.64 -37.19 21.66
C ILE A 358 -0.80 -35.88 22.39
N ASN A 359 -1.81 -35.11 22.02
CA ASN A 359 -2.18 -33.88 22.73
C ASN A 359 -3.11 -34.25 23.88
N LEU A 360 -2.57 -34.24 25.10
CA LEU A 360 -3.36 -34.46 26.31
C LEU A 360 -4.30 -33.27 26.53
N MET A 361 -5.38 -33.47 27.29
CA MET A 361 -6.33 -32.38 27.61
C MET A 361 -5.76 -31.42 28.68
N ASP A 362 -4.53 -30.94 28.51
CA ASP A 362 -3.84 -29.99 29.39
C ASP A 362 -3.53 -28.63 28.71
N GLY A 363 -3.78 -28.50 27.40
CA GLY A 363 -3.73 -27.22 26.68
C GLY A 363 -4.99 -26.35 26.90
N GLU A 364 -4.84 -25.03 26.76
CA GLU A 364 -5.91 -24.05 26.95
C GLU A 364 -7.02 -24.15 25.89
N TYR A 365 -6.68 -24.52 24.65
CA TYR A 365 -7.60 -24.60 23.52
C TYR A 365 -7.71 -26.02 22.93
N PRO A 366 -8.91 -26.46 22.49
CA PRO A 366 -9.06 -27.73 21.77
C PRO A 366 -8.29 -27.76 20.44
N GLN A 367 -7.61 -28.86 20.13
CA GLN A 367 -6.80 -28.99 18.90
C GLN A 367 -7.61 -28.79 17.61
N GLU A 368 -8.87 -29.22 17.56
CA GLU A 368 -9.77 -29.01 16.42
C GLU A 368 -9.94 -27.52 16.07
N LYS A 369 -9.99 -26.65 17.09
CA LYS A 369 -10.04 -25.20 16.89
C LYS A 369 -8.74 -24.68 16.29
N LEU A 370 -7.59 -25.11 16.82
CA LEU A 370 -6.27 -24.72 16.32
C LEU A 370 -6.06 -25.18 14.87
N ASP A 371 -6.53 -26.38 14.51
CA ASP A 371 -6.49 -26.89 13.14
C ASP A 371 -7.42 -26.09 12.20
N THR A 372 -8.58 -25.65 12.69
CA THR A 372 -9.49 -24.77 11.94
C THR A 372 -8.84 -23.42 11.64
N ILE A 373 -8.18 -22.81 12.64
CA ILE A 373 -7.44 -21.55 12.48
C ILE A 373 -6.29 -21.74 11.49
N ARG A 374 -5.53 -22.84 11.62
CA ARG A 374 -4.43 -23.18 10.73
C ARG A 374 -4.89 -23.30 9.27
N ASP A 375 -6.04 -23.90 9.04
CA ASP A 375 -6.58 -24.09 7.69
C ASP A 375 -7.22 -22.82 7.12
N PHE A 376 -7.60 -21.88 7.98
CA PHE A 376 -8.23 -20.63 7.58
C PHE A 376 -7.25 -19.63 6.96
N PHE A 377 -6.04 -19.51 7.51
CA PHE A 377 -5.06 -18.50 7.06
C PHE A 377 -4.04 -19.03 6.05
N THR A 378 -3.50 -18.13 5.26
CA THR A 378 -2.16 -18.26 4.68
C THR A 378 -1.16 -17.70 5.69
N PHE A 379 -0.24 -18.54 6.17
CA PHE A 379 0.81 -18.12 7.11
C PHE A 379 2.08 -17.69 6.37
N ARG A 380 2.69 -16.62 6.86
CA ARG A 380 4.04 -16.16 6.50
C ARG A 380 4.80 -15.80 7.77
N PRO A 381 5.63 -16.70 8.33
CA PRO A 381 6.36 -16.38 9.54
C PRO A 381 7.24 -15.13 9.36
N ALA A 382 7.17 -14.21 10.31
CA ALA A 382 7.95 -12.98 10.23
C ALA A 382 9.42 -13.22 10.62
N GLN A 383 10.34 -12.70 9.82
CA GLN A 383 11.78 -12.70 10.09
C GLN A 383 12.17 -11.28 10.58
N PRO A 384 12.75 -11.12 11.79
CA PRO A 384 13.03 -9.82 12.38
C PRO A 384 14.48 -9.30 12.22
N GLY A 385 15.37 -10.06 11.59
CA GLY A 385 16.80 -9.76 11.51
C GLY A 385 17.17 -8.90 10.31
N TYR A 386 18.09 -7.96 10.50
CA TYR A 386 18.42 -6.94 9.50
C TYR A 386 19.38 -7.42 8.40
N GLU A 387 20.20 -8.45 8.72
CA GLU A 387 21.30 -8.90 7.87
C GLU A 387 21.22 -10.38 7.44
N ASN A 388 20.29 -11.15 8.00
CA ASN A 388 20.32 -12.61 7.91
C ASN A 388 19.50 -13.20 6.76
N GLY A 389 18.57 -12.42 6.17
CA GLY A 389 17.65 -12.92 5.15
C GLY A 389 16.71 -14.04 5.64
N PRO A 390 15.99 -14.71 4.72
CA PRO A 390 15.12 -15.83 5.07
C PRO A 390 15.91 -17.04 5.56
N SER A 391 15.53 -17.55 6.73
CA SER A 391 16.02 -18.84 7.27
C SER A 391 15.16 -20.03 6.85
N ARG A 392 14.02 -19.76 6.21
CA ARG A 392 12.98 -20.70 5.77
C ARG A 392 12.41 -20.21 4.44
N ASN A 393 11.83 -21.12 3.66
CA ASN A 393 11.29 -20.79 2.34
C ASN A 393 9.91 -20.11 2.36
N ASP A 394 9.27 -19.98 3.52
CA ASP A 394 7.93 -19.43 3.72
C ASP A 394 7.91 -18.11 4.53
N GLN A 395 9.08 -17.57 4.87
CA GLN A 395 9.20 -16.35 5.68
C GLN A 395 8.98 -15.07 4.86
N TRP A 396 8.45 -14.04 5.51
CA TRP A 396 8.51 -12.65 5.07
C TRP A 396 9.36 -11.84 6.04
N GLY A 397 10.16 -10.91 5.53
CA GLY A 397 11.01 -10.03 6.35
C GLY A 397 10.24 -8.85 6.94
N TRP A 398 10.68 -8.36 8.10
CA TRP A 398 10.15 -7.13 8.71
C TRP A 398 10.94 -5.88 8.25
N LEU A 399 12.24 -5.81 8.54
CA LEU A 399 13.10 -4.67 8.23
C LEU A 399 14.54 -5.15 8.01
N GLU A 400 15.19 -4.69 6.94
CA GLU A 400 16.56 -5.07 6.58
C GLU A 400 17.48 -3.88 6.29
N ASN A 401 18.79 -4.13 6.42
CA ASN A 401 19.83 -3.25 5.89
C ASN A 401 19.95 -3.43 4.37
N ALA A 402 20.46 -2.41 3.68
CA ALA A 402 20.84 -2.56 2.28
C ALA A 402 22.13 -3.40 2.15
N PRO A 403 22.28 -4.19 1.07
CA PRO A 403 21.23 -4.62 0.13
C PRO A 403 20.28 -5.65 0.77
N GLN A 404 18.96 -5.47 0.55
CA GLN A 404 17.94 -6.36 1.12
C GLN A 404 17.87 -7.71 0.40
N HIS A 405 17.35 -8.71 1.11
CA HIS A 405 17.10 -10.05 0.59
C HIS A 405 15.69 -10.16 -0.01
N GLY A 406 15.56 -11.01 -1.03
CA GLY A 406 14.27 -11.46 -1.52
C GLY A 406 13.75 -12.61 -0.64
N TYR A 407 12.47 -12.56 -0.29
CA TYR A 407 11.78 -13.53 0.56
C TYR A 407 10.81 -14.37 -0.27
N VAL A 408 10.73 -15.68 0.05
CA VAL A 408 10.01 -16.71 -0.71
C VAL A 408 10.42 -16.74 -2.19
N ASP A 409 11.51 -17.46 -2.47
CA ASP A 409 11.98 -17.71 -3.84
C ASP A 409 10.98 -18.59 -4.60
N LYS A 410 10.48 -18.08 -5.74
CA LYS A 410 9.50 -18.76 -6.59
C LYS A 410 10.14 -19.77 -7.56
N GLY A 411 11.47 -19.89 -7.56
CA GLY A 411 12.25 -20.84 -8.36
C GLY A 411 12.54 -20.38 -9.80
N ASP A 412 12.00 -19.23 -10.20
CA ASP A 412 12.24 -18.57 -11.50
C ASP A 412 13.16 -17.35 -11.38
N GLY A 413 13.73 -17.12 -10.19
CA GLY A 413 14.56 -15.95 -9.88
C GLY A 413 13.77 -14.75 -9.35
N SER A 414 12.44 -14.86 -9.22
CA SER A 414 11.60 -13.85 -8.59
C SER A 414 11.20 -14.23 -7.17
N TYR A 415 10.83 -13.21 -6.39
CA TYR A 415 10.51 -13.35 -4.96
C TYR A 415 9.09 -12.87 -4.68
N GLU A 416 8.43 -13.42 -3.65
CA GLU A 416 7.14 -12.88 -3.22
C GLU A 416 7.32 -11.53 -2.49
N TRP A 417 8.36 -11.35 -1.69
CA TRP A 417 8.44 -10.25 -0.72
C TRP A 417 9.82 -9.62 -0.61
N MET A 418 9.86 -8.30 -0.38
CA MET A 418 11.07 -7.55 0.01
C MET A 418 10.70 -6.39 0.93
N THR A 419 11.55 -6.12 1.92
CA THR A 419 11.36 -4.99 2.83
C THR A 419 12.01 -3.73 2.26
N VAL A 420 11.46 -2.57 2.59
CA VAL A 420 12.03 -1.26 2.28
C VAL A 420 12.00 -0.42 3.55
N GLY A 421 13.15 -0.27 4.16
CA GLY A 421 13.34 0.49 5.39
C GLY A 421 13.70 1.95 5.17
N VAL A 422 13.13 2.84 5.98
CA VAL A 422 13.48 4.27 5.97
C VAL A 422 14.70 4.55 6.85
N SER A 423 14.81 3.83 7.97
CA SER A 423 15.97 3.76 8.85
C SER A 423 15.98 2.39 9.55
N GLN A 424 17.10 2.02 10.16
CA GLN A 424 17.28 0.77 10.88
C GLN A 424 17.97 1.05 12.22
N ASN A 425 17.43 0.49 13.29
CA ASN A 425 18.04 0.43 14.63
C ASN A 425 19.18 -0.60 14.66
N TRP A 426 20.13 -0.43 13.75
CA TRP A 426 21.31 -1.27 13.55
C TRP A 426 22.55 -0.39 13.55
N SER A 427 23.55 -0.76 14.33
CA SER A 427 24.80 -0.01 14.50
C SER A 427 25.96 -0.72 13.82
N GLU A 428 26.69 -0.03 12.94
CA GLU A 428 27.97 -0.50 12.39
C GLU A 428 28.99 -0.76 13.50
N GLN A 429 28.98 0.10 14.53
CA GLN A 429 29.96 0.03 15.61
C GLN A 429 29.74 -1.18 16.52
N LEU A 430 28.48 -1.51 16.81
CA LEU A 430 28.13 -2.67 17.63
C LEU A 430 27.93 -3.94 16.81
N ASN A 431 27.89 -3.82 15.48
CA ASN A 431 27.61 -4.89 14.52
C ASN A 431 26.32 -5.64 14.89
N GLY A 432 25.23 -4.90 15.03
CA GLY A 432 23.93 -5.48 15.38
C GLY A 432 22.90 -4.46 15.86
N LEU A 433 21.77 -5.00 16.33
CA LEU A 433 20.65 -4.26 16.92
C LEU A 433 21.13 -3.33 18.06
N SER A 434 20.77 -2.05 17.95
CA SER A 434 21.17 -0.99 18.88
C SER A 434 20.08 0.09 18.95
N ALA A 435 20.04 0.88 20.02
CA ALA A 435 19.05 1.96 20.10
C ALA A 435 19.29 3.03 19.04
N MET A 436 18.22 3.69 18.59
CA MET A 436 18.24 4.73 17.56
C MET A 436 19.10 5.94 17.96
N ASN A 437 19.30 6.20 19.24
CA ASN A 437 20.22 7.24 19.73
C ASN A 437 21.66 6.75 19.94
N GLY A 438 22.00 5.54 19.47
CA GLY A 438 23.35 4.99 19.53
C GLY A 438 24.30 5.60 18.49
N ASP A 439 25.57 5.21 18.58
CA ASP A 439 26.57 5.62 17.61
C ASP A 439 26.48 4.81 16.30
N GLN A 440 26.69 5.49 15.17
CA GLN A 440 26.73 4.90 13.83
C GLN A 440 25.49 4.02 13.52
N ILE A 441 24.31 4.53 13.83
CA ILE A 441 23.02 3.93 13.51
C ILE A 441 22.63 4.24 12.06
N HIS A 442 22.06 3.27 11.35
CA HIS A 442 21.55 3.48 9.98
C HIS A 442 20.30 4.38 9.98
N GLY A 443 20.52 5.70 10.05
CA GLY A 443 19.48 6.71 9.96
C GLY A 443 18.93 6.91 8.55
N ARG A 444 17.98 7.83 8.41
CA ARG A 444 17.33 8.17 7.12
C ARG A 444 18.29 8.60 6.02
N SER A 445 19.43 9.15 6.41
CA SER A 445 20.44 9.68 5.51
C SER A 445 21.57 8.70 5.22
N TYR A 446 21.69 7.61 5.97
CA TYR A 446 22.70 6.57 5.73
C TYR A 446 22.47 5.90 4.36
N THR A 447 23.53 5.45 3.72
CA THR A 447 23.48 4.56 2.55
C THR A 447 24.63 3.57 2.66
N ASP A 448 24.44 2.33 2.20
CA ASP A 448 25.51 1.33 2.09
C ASP A 448 26.63 1.85 1.18
N ALA A 449 26.27 2.55 0.09
CA ALA A 449 27.24 3.13 -0.83
C ALA A 449 28.06 4.30 -0.25
N GLY A 450 27.46 5.14 0.61
CA GLY A 450 28.07 6.40 1.09
C GLY A 450 28.55 6.39 2.54
N GLY A 451 28.07 5.43 3.33
CA GLY A 451 28.24 5.38 4.79
C GLY A 451 27.84 6.69 5.49
N PHE A 452 28.45 6.95 6.65
CA PHE A 452 28.19 8.14 7.47
C PHE A 452 28.89 9.43 7.02
N SER A 453 29.75 9.34 6.01
CA SER A 453 30.72 10.40 5.70
C SER A 453 30.13 11.63 5.00
N GLN A 454 28.92 11.51 4.46
CA GLN A 454 28.30 12.51 3.58
C GLN A 454 27.17 13.30 4.27
N LEU A 455 26.96 13.07 5.57
CA LEU A 455 25.80 13.59 6.29
C LEU A 455 25.96 15.07 6.69
N THR A 456 24.97 15.86 6.32
CA THR A 456 24.76 17.26 6.76
C THR A 456 23.49 17.38 7.60
N THR A 457 23.32 18.49 8.32
CA THR A 457 22.16 18.74 9.20
C THR A 457 20.80 18.53 8.52
N ASN A 458 20.68 18.80 7.22
CA ASN A 458 19.43 18.68 6.47
C ASN A 458 19.30 17.40 5.66
N SER A 459 20.23 16.44 5.81
CA SER A 459 20.20 15.21 5.00
C SER A 459 18.96 14.37 5.29
N HIS A 460 18.45 14.43 6.52
CA HIS A 460 17.24 13.76 6.97
C HIS A 460 15.98 14.16 6.19
N LEU A 461 16.02 15.22 5.37
CA LEU A 461 14.90 15.61 4.50
C LEU A 461 14.82 14.77 3.22
N TYR A 462 15.96 14.23 2.75
CA TYR A 462 16.08 13.65 1.40
C TYR A 462 15.76 12.15 1.33
N GLY A 463 15.84 11.44 2.46
CA GLY A 463 15.53 10.00 2.52
C GLY A 463 16.45 9.13 1.65
N TYR A 464 17.76 9.33 1.75
CA TYR A 464 18.73 8.59 0.92
C TYR A 464 18.71 7.09 1.19
N ASN A 465 18.61 6.67 2.46
CA ASN A 465 18.47 5.25 2.83
C ASN A 465 17.21 4.65 2.19
N PHE A 466 16.09 5.38 2.32
CA PHE A 466 14.81 4.95 1.77
C PHE A 466 14.88 4.81 0.26
N GLN A 467 15.55 5.73 -0.44
CA GLN A 467 15.74 5.62 -1.88
C GLN A 467 16.62 4.43 -2.27
N GLU A 468 17.74 4.20 -1.58
CA GLU A 468 18.64 3.06 -1.86
C GLU A 468 17.93 1.71 -1.68
N GLN A 469 17.09 1.61 -0.65
CA GLN A 469 16.23 0.46 -0.40
C GLN A 469 15.21 0.26 -1.52
N TRP A 470 14.56 1.34 -1.97
CA TRP A 470 13.64 1.29 -3.12
C TRP A 470 14.34 0.94 -4.43
N ASP A 471 15.51 1.50 -4.70
CA ASP A 471 16.26 1.23 -5.93
C ASP A 471 16.60 -0.27 -6.04
N ARG A 472 16.95 -0.89 -4.91
CA ARG A 472 17.16 -2.34 -4.83
C ARG A 472 15.85 -3.11 -5.02
N ALA A 473 14.74 -2.70 -4.39
CA ALA A 473 13.44 -3.33 -4.57
C ALA A 473 12.94 -3.26 -6.03
N LEU A 474 13.11 -2.12 -6.70
CA LEU A 474 12.79 -1.93 -8.12
C LEU A 474 13.67 -2.81 -9.02
N ALA A 475 14.94 -2.99 -8.67
CA ALA A 475 15.86 -3.85 -9.42
C ALA A 475 15.56 -5.35 -9.24
N VAL A 476 15.08 -5.77 -8.07
CA VAL A 476 14.69 -7.17 -7.78
C VAL A 476 13.28 -7.49 -8.28
N ASP A 477 12.40 -6.49 -8.27
CA ASP A 477 11.02 -6.58 -8.73
C ASP A 477 10.21 -7.71 -8.05
N PRO A 478 10.11 -7.75 -6.71
CA PRO A 478 9.31 -8.75 -5.99
C PRO A 478 7.80 -8.57 -6.27
N ASP A 479 6.96 -9.53 -5.90
CA ASP A 479 5.51 -9.35 -6.02
C ASP A 479 4.97 -8.34 -4.99
N ILE A 480 5.55 -8.32 -3.79
CA ILE A 480 5.18 -7.45 -2.68
C ILE A 480 6.40 -6.66 -2.19
N VAL A 481 6.25 -5.34 -2.05
CA VAL A 481 7.17 -4.49 -1.29
C VAL A 481 6.53 -4.12 0.04
N PHE A 482 7.27 -4.25 1.14
CA PHE A 482 6.82 -3.91 2.49
C PHE A 482 7.58 -2.71 3.06
N ILE A 483 6.87 -1.60 3.25
CA ILE A 483 7.42 -0.35 3.80
C ILE A 483 7.25 -0.37 5.32
N THR A 484 8.33 -0.08 6.03
CA THR A 484 8.44 -0.46 7.45
C THR A 484 7.87 0.52 8.46
N GLY A 485 7.18 1.60 8.06
CA GLY A 485 6.47 2.36 9.06
C GLY A 485 5.71 3.59 8.61
N TRP A 486 4.41 3.59 8.92
CA TRP A 486 3.56 4.76 8.96
C TRP A 486 2.89 4.86 10.34
N ASN A 487 2.98 6.00 11.01
CA ASN A 487 2.30 6.38 12.26
C ASN A 487 2.92 5.97 13.61
N GLU A 488 4.13 5.41 13.69
CA GLU A 488 4.71 4.95 14.98
C GLU A 488 4.84 6.07 16.05
N TRP A 489 5.40 7.24 15.68
CA TRP A 489 5.67 8.46 16.49
C TRP A 489 6.36 8.36 17.85
N VAL A 490 6.25 7.26 18.59
CA VAL A 490 6.67 7.15 19.98
C VAL A 490 7.65 6.02 20.21
N MET A 491 8.49 6.16 21.23
CA MET A 491 9.44 5.14 21.68
C MET A 491 9.50 5.06 23.19
N GLY A 492 9.90 3.90 23.71
CA GLY A 492 10.28 3.76 25.12
C GLY A 492 11.64 4.43 25.43
N ARG A 493 11.86 4.75 26.70
CA ARG A 493 13.15 5.22 27.22
C ARG A 493 13.67 4.28 28.29
N TYR A 494 14.89 3.76 28.13
CA TYR A 494 15.46 2.74 29.01
C TYR A 494 16.81 3.17 29.57
N GLU A 495 17.13 2.74 30.80
CA GLU A 495 18.45 3.00 31.39
C GLU A 495 19.58 2.44 30.53
N THR A 496 19.38 1.22 30.00
CA THR A 496 20.27 0.61 29.03
C THR A 496 19.47 -0.30 28.10
N TRP A 497 19.72 -0.21 26.80
CA TRP A 497 19.16 -1.13 25.79
C TRP A 497 20.07 -1.17 24.57
N GLY A 498 20.23 -2.35 23.95
CA GLY A 498 21.04 -2.49 22.73
C GLY A 498 22.50 -2.03 22.88
N GLY A 499 23.06 -2.09 24.10
CA GLY A 499 24.41 -1.59 24.39
C GLY A 499 24.53 -0.07 24.56
N VAL A 500 23.43 0.68 24.49
CA VAL A 500 23.37 2.15 24.64
C VAL A 500 22.85 2.51 26.03
N ALA A 501 23.47 3.50 26.68
CA ALA A 501 22.97 4.09 27.93
C ALA A 501 21.95 5.19 27.62
N ASN A 502 20.91 5.32 28.46
CA ASN A 502 19.78 6.22 28.18
C ASN A 502 19.19 5.99 26.77
N ALA A 503 18.78 4.75 26.53
CA ALA A 503 18.47 4.26 25.20
C ALA A 503 17.03 4.57 24.77
N PHE A 504 16.89 4.92 23.50
CA PHE A 504 15.64 5.09 22.76
C PHE A 504 15.61 4.07 21.61
N PRO A 505 14.99 2.89 21.79
CA PRO A 505 15.20 1.73 20.90
C PRO A 505 14.71 1.89 19.46
N ASP A 506 13.48 2.36 19.29
CA ASP A 506 12.71 2.19 18.05
C ASP A 506 12.68 3.45 17.17
N GLN A 507 12.62 4.61 17.81
CA GLN A 507 12.52 5.94 17.21
C GLN A 507 13.32 6.90 18.10
N PHE A 508 13.81 8.03 17.60
CA PHE A 508 14.53 8.99 18.44
C PHE A 508 14.37 10.44 18.01
N ASP A 509 14.71 10.78 16.76
CA ASP A 509 14.65 12.15 16.24
C ASP A 509 14.38 12.18 14.73
N LYS A 510 14.55 13.34 14.09
CA LYS A 510 14.30 13.49 12.65
C LYS A 510 15.21 12.61 11.77
N GLU A 511 16.40 12.25 12.23
CA GLU A 511 17.35 11.40 11.49
C GLU A 511 17.19 9.93 11.82
N TYR A 512 16.99 9.59 13.09
CA TYR A 512 16.97 8.22 13.60
C TYR A 512 15.56 7.78 13.97
N SER A 513 14.71 7.71 12.94
CA SER A 513 13.29 7.35 13.05
C SER A 513 12.80 6.69 11.77
N ARG A 514 11.89 5.71 11.85
CA ARG A 514 11.38 4.95 10.69
C ARG A 514 10.07 5.49 10.14
N ASP A 515 9.38 6.32 10.90
CA ASP A 515 8.03 6.80 10.58
C ASP A 515 8.06 7.84 9.44
N ILE A 516 7.21 7.68 8.43
CA ILE A 516 7.11 8.60 7.29
C ILE A 516 5.79 9.37 7.23
N GLU A 517 4.96 9.30 8.28
CA GLU A 517 3.79 10.19 8.38
C GLU A 517 4.22 11.67 8.29
N PRO A 518 3.43 12.56 7.65
CA PRO A 518 3.77 13.96 7.57
C PRO A 518 3.94 14.65 8.91
N MET A 519 4.91 15.56 8.99
CA MET A 519 5.42 16.13 10.23
C MET A 519 5.33 17.66 10.26
N LYS A 520 4.91 18.23 11.40
CA LYS A 520 5.00 19.68 11.66
C LYS A 520 6.44 20.09 11.94
N GLY A 521 6.92 21.15 11.27
CA GLY A 521 8.25 21.74 11.51
C GLY A 521 9.44 20.81 11.24
N GLY A 522 9.23 19.71 10.52
CA GLY A 522 10.22 18.70 10.17
C GLY A 522 10.29 18.46 8.67
N HIS A 523 10.15 17.20 8.26
CA HIS A 523 10.21 16.81 6.84
C HIS A 523 8.93 17.08 6.05
N GLY A 524 7.92 17.75 6.65
CA GLY A 524 6.64 18.00 5.99
C GLY A 524 6.05 16.70 5.48
N ASP A 525 5.77 16.64 4.19
CA ASP A 525 5.28 15.48 3.44
C ASP A 525 6.31 14.93 2.42
N ASN A 526 7.60 15.28 2.55
CA ASN A 526 8.64 14.84 1.61
C ASN A 526 8.73 13.31 1.47
N TYR A 527 8.62 12.57 2.57
CA TYR A 527 8.64 11.11 2.53
C TYR A 527 7.37 10.50 1.94
N TYR A 528 6.23 11.18 2.08
CA TYR A 528 4.97 10.76 1.46
C TYR A 528 5.08 10.82 -0.07
N TYR A 529 5.58 11.94 -0.64
CA TYR A 529 5.77 12.03 -2.10
C TYR A 529 6.94 11.19 -2.62
N GLN A 530 8.00 10.98 -1.83
CA GLN A 530 9.05 10.01 -2.17
C GLN A 530 8.49 8.58 -2.26
N MET A 531 7.65 8.19 -1.31
CA MET A 531 6.96 6.90 -1.34
C MET A 531 6.09 6.78 -2.59
N ILE A 532 5.24 7.76 -2.89
CA ILE A 532 4.38 7.76 -4.08
C ILE A 532 5.21 7.62 -5.36
N SER A 533 6.33 8.36 -5.48
CA SER A 533 7.22 8.28 -6.64
C SER A 533 7.72 6.85 -6.88
N ASN A 534 8.15 6.16 -5.82
CA ASN A 534 8.65 4.80 -5.94
C ASN A 534 7.53 3.76 -6.13
N ILE A 535 6.36 3.97 -5.51
CA ILE A 535 5.17 3.13 -5.75
C ILE A 535 4.76 3.21 -7.23
N ARG A 536 4.73 4.41 -7.84
CA ARG A 536 4.44 4.58 -9.27
C ARG A 536 5.46 3.85 -10.15
N LYS A 537 6.75 3.92 -9.84
CA LYS A 537 7.78 3.16 -10.56
C LYS A 537 7.60 1.64 -10.41
N PHE A 538 7.13 1.18 -9.24
CA PHE A 538 6.95 -0.24 -8.95
C PHE A 538 5.67 -0.81 -9.57
N LYS A 539 4.56 -0.08 -9.46
CA LYS A 539 3.21 -0.52 -9.87
C LYS A 539 2.74 0.05 -11.20
N GLY A 540 3.42 1.02 -11.80
CA GLY A 540 2.86 1.83 -12.88
C GLY A 540 1.77 2.79 -12.37
N MET A 541 1.10 3.49 -13.29
CA MET A 541 -0.05 4.33 -12.96
C MET A 541 -1.11 4.27 -14.07
N GLU A 542 -2.32 4.77 -13.80
CA GLU A 542 -3.33 4.87 -14.85
C GLU A 542 -2.95 5.98 -15.82
N LYS A 543 -3.28 5.78 -17.09
CA LYS A 543 -3.09 6.82 -18.09
C LYS A 543 -4.09 7.96 -17.85
N PRO A 544 -3.66 9.23 -17.77
CA PRO A 544 -4.57 10.36 -17.70
C PRO A 544 -5.56 10.35 -18.86
N GLU A 545 -6.83 10.67 -18.57
CA GLU A 545 -7.86 10.82 -19.59
C GLU A 545 -7.50 12.01 -20.51
N ALA A 546 -7.76 11.86 -21.81
CA ALA A 546 -7.48 12.91 -22.77
C ALA A 546 -8.54 14.02 -22.68
N ALA A 547 -8.11 15.27 -22.89
CA ALA A 547 -9.02 16.39 -22.99
C ALA A 547 -10.05 16.21 -24.13
N SER A 548 -11.29 16.57 -23.84
CA SER A 548 -12.36 16.64 -24.84
C SER A 548 -12.12 17.74 -25.89
N ALA A 549 -12.91 17.71 -26.97
CA ALA A 549 -12.83 18.74 -28.02
C ALA A 549 -13.20 20.14 -27.50
N GLU A 550 -12.85 21.18 -28.27
CA GLU A 550 -13.28 22.57 -27.99
C GLU A 550 -14.77 22.66 -27.69
N LYS A 551 -15.09 23.33 -26.58
CA LYS A 551 -16.45 23.55 -26.15
C LYS A 551 -16.57 24.83 -25.34
N SER A 552 -17.39 25.76 -25.85
CA SER A 552 -17.85 26.91 -25.09
C SER A 552 -18.92 26.48 -24.09
N ILE A 553 -18.76 26.91 -22.84
CA ILE A 553 -19.71 26.69 -21.74
C ILE A 553 -20.46 28.00 -21.48
N LEU A 554 -21.76 27.90 -21.20
CA LEU A 554 -22.56 29.05 -20.79
C LEU A 554 -22.59 29.12 -19.26
N ILE A 555 -22.13 30.24 -18.69
CA ILE A 555 -22.15 30.45 -17.23
C ILE A 555 -23.55 30.90 -16.79
N ASP A 556 -24.45 29.95 -16.59
CA ASP A 556 -25.86 30.18 -16.22
C ASP A 556 -26.39 29.30 -15.07
N GLY A 557 -25.55 28.39 -14.55
CA GLY A 557 -25.92 27.45 -13.49
C GLY A 557 -26.72 26.24 -13.98
N VAL A 558 -26.69 25.95 -15.28
CA VAL A 558 -27.33 24.78 -15.91
C VAL A 558 -26.26 23.84 -16.50
N PHE A 559 -25.80 22.88 -15.70
CA PHE A 559 -24.60 22.09 -15.97
C PHE A 559 -24.71 20.99 -17.04
N SER A 560 -25.79 20.98 -17.85
CA SER A 560 -26.01 19.91 -18.84
C SER A 560 -24.98 19.90 -19.97
N ASP A 561 -24.32 21.03 -20.23
CA ASP A 561 -23.23 21.19 -21.18
C ASP A 561 -21.87 20.64 -20.67
N TRP A 562 -21.76 20.25 -19.40
CA TRP A 562 -20.56 19.56 -18.86
C TRP A 562 -20.59 18.03 -18.99
N THR A 563 -21.67 17.47 -19.54
CA THR A 563 -21.91 16.01 -19.57
C THR A 563 -20.85 15.22 -20.35
N ASP A 564 -20.36 15.77 -21.46
CA ASP A 564 -19.39 15.17 -22.39
C ASP A 564 -18.02 15.85 -22.34
N VAL A 565 -17.76 16.66 -21.30
CA VAL A 565 -16.46 17.29 -21.05
C VAL A 565 -15.55 16.31 -20.31
N ALA A 566 -14.35 16.15 -20.83
CA ALA A 566 -13.26 15.35 -20.27
C ALA A 566 -11.97 16.19 -20.18
N PRO A 567 -11.07 15.90 -19.23
CA PRO A 567 -11.15 14.82 -18.23
C PRO A 567 -12.21 15.07 -17.15
N HIS A 568 -12.74 14.00 -16.56
CA HIS A 568 -13.44 14.10 -15.28
C HIS A 568 -12.47 13.76 -14.15
N PHE A 569 -11.95 14.79 -13.48
CA PHE A 569 -11.06 14.62 -12.34
C PHE A 569 -11.87 14.26 -11.10
N LEU A 570 -11.58 13.11 -10.49
CA LEU A 570 -12.29 12.65 -9.29
C LEU A 570 -11.53 13.01 -8.00
N ALA A 571 -12.27 13.32 -6.94
CA ALA A 571 -11.76 13.54 -5.59
C ALA A 571 -12.49 12.65 -4.58
N SER A 572 -11.81 12.32 -3.48
CA SER A 572 -12.36 11.45 -2.44
C SER A 572 -13.57 12.11 -1.77
N LYS A 573 -14.67 11.37 -1.69
CA LYS A 573 -15.84 11.76 -0.90
C LYS A 573 -15.59 11.53 0.59
N GLY A 574 -16.28 12.30 1.43
CA GLY A 574 -16.36 12.08 2.88
C GLY A 574 -15.26 12.81 3.65
N ASN A 575 -14.63 13.81 3.03
CA ASN A 575 -13.51 14.56 3.61
C ASN A 575 -13.98 15.67 4.56
N VAL A 576 -15.26 16.05 4.48
CA VAL A 576 -15.90 17.11 5.30
C VAL A 576 -16.45 16.55 6.61
N GLN A 577 -15.58 15.88 7.37
CA GLN A 577 -15.92 15.38 8.70
C GLN A 577 -15.47 16.37 9.79
N LEU A 578 -16.32 16.52 10.81
CA LEU A 578 -15.94 17.20 12.05
C LEU A 578 -14.85 16.38 12.75
N ARG A 579 -13.69 17.00 13.02
CA ARG A 579 -12.80 16.49 14.05
C ARG A 579 -13.37 16.87 15.41
N ASP A 580 -13.64 15.88 16.24
CA ASP A 580 -13.97 16.03 17.67
C ASP A 580 -13.34 14.83 18.38
N GLY A 581 -12.01 14.87 18.46
CA GLY A 581 -11.16 13.72 18.78
C GLY A 581 -10.26 13.99 19.97
N TYR A 582 -9.87 12.93 20.67
CA TYR A 582 -8.90 13.01 21.77
C TYR A 582 -7.49 12.70 21.28
N GLY A 583 -6.51 13.15 22.06
CA GLY A 583 -5.11 12.80 21.94
C GLY A 583 -4.54 12.20 23.22
N TYR A 584 -3.22 12.07 23.23
CA TYR A 584 -2.44 11.75 24.42
C TYR A 584 -2.68 12.78 25.53
N LYS A 585 -2.31 12.45 26.77
CA LYS A 585 -2.49 13.38 27.89
C LYS A 585 -1.62 14.62 27.73
N ASN A 586 -2.19 15.78 28.00
CA ASN A 586 -1.45 17.03 28.06
C ASN A 586 -0.38 16.96 29.17
N PRO A 587 0.90 17.24 28.85
CA PRO A 587 2.00 17.28 29.80
C PRO A 587 1.75 18.05 31.11
N SER A 588 1.07 19.18 31.02
CA SER A 588 0.87 20.12 32.13
C SER A 588 -0.37 19.78 32.97
N THR A 589 -1.45 19.28 32.36
CA THR A 589 -2.72 19.05 33.07
C THR A 589 -2.97 17.57 33.40
N GLY A 590 -2.33 16.65 32.68
CA GLY A 590 -2.58 15.21 32.80
C GLY A 590 -3.92 14.73 32.24
N LEU A 591 -4.72 15.64 31.65
CA LEU A 591 -5.98 15.31 30.98
C LEU A 591 -5.73 15.02 29.48
N PRO A 592 -6.53 14.18 28.82
CA PRO A 592 -6.44 13.98 27.36
C PRO A 592 -6.47 15.32 26.61
N LEU A 593 -5.59 15.47 25.63
CA LEU A 593 -5.71 16.55 24.65
C LEU A 593 -7.03 16.37 23.89
N HIS A 594 -7.68 17.47 23.54
CA HIS A 594 -8.96 17.46 22.84
C HIS A 594 -8.87 18.41 21.65
N TYR A 595 -9.12 17.87 20.47
CA TYR A 595 -8.97 18.56 19.19
C TYR A 595 -10.33 18.69 18.53
N THR A 596 -10.67 19.92 18.13
CA THR A 596 -11.87 20.20 17.36
C THR A 596 -11.52 20.91 16.06
N ASN A 597 -12.10 20.44 14.96
CA ASN A 597 -12.01 21.13 13.67
C ASN A 597 -13.31 20.96 12.90
N ASN A 598 -13.97 22.09 12.60
CA ASN A 598 -15.22 22.18 11.84
C ASN A 598 -15.10 23.09 10.62
N SER A 599 -13.88 23.30 10.10
CA SER A 599 -13.62 24.25 9.01
C SER A 599 -14.04 23.73 7.64
N ALA A 600 -14.14 22.42 7.45
CA ALA A 600 -14.61 21.79 6.21
C ALA A 600 -16.12 22.03 5.99
N ARG A 601 -16.51 22.40 4.76
CA ARG A 601 -17.91 22.77 4.43
C ARG A 601 -18.46 22.10 3.18
N ASN A 602 -17.70 22.14 2.08
CA ASN A 602 -18.10 21.54 0.80
C ASN A 602 -17.22 20.34 0.47
N ASP A 603 -17.82 19.16 0.34
CA ASP A 603 -17.13 17.89 0.08
C ASP A 603 -16.97 17.74 -1.43
N ILE A 604 -15.83 18.16 -1.96
CA ILE A 604 -15.57 18.19 -3.41
C ILE A 604 -15.28 16.77 -3.90
N VAL A 605 -16.04 16.32 -4.90
CA VAL A 605 -15.95 14.95 -5.43
C VAL A 605 -15.53 14.90 -6.90
N GLY A 606 -15.58 16.02 -7.60
CA GLY A 606 -15.25 16.07 -9.02
C GLY A 606 -14.88 17.47 -9.51
N ALA A 607 -14.10 17.52 -10.58
CA ALA A 607 -13.82 18.74 -11.33
C ALA A 607 -13.65 18.45 -12.82
N LYS A 608 -13.94 19.46 -13.65
CA LYS A 608 -13.75 19.40 -15.10
C LYS A 608 -13.20 20.73 -15.61
N VAL A 609 -12.55 20.66 -16.77
CA VAL A 609 -12.07 21.83 -17.50
C VAL A 609 -12.50 21.73 -18.96
N ALA A 610 -13.09 22.80 -19.47
CA ALA A 610 -13.38 22.99 -20.89
C ALA A 610 -12.66 24.24 -21.40
N ARG A 611 -12.57 24.38 -22.72
CA ARG A 611 -11.95 25.55 -23.35
C ARG A 611 -12.62 25.91 -24.67
N ASP A 612 -12.40 27.14 -25.10
CA ASP A 612 -12.54 27.55 -26.49
C ASP A 612 -11.40 28.49 -26.90
N GLY A 613 -11.54 29.14 -28.06
CA GLY A 613 -10.54 30.08 -28.57
C GLY A 613 -10.32 31.32 -27.70
N PHE A 614 -11.20 31.61 -26.73
CA PHE A 614 -11.19 32.83 -25.94
C PHE A 614 -11.14 32.59 -24.43
N ASN A 615 -11.74 31.51 -23.93
CA ASN A 615 -11.92 31.23 -22.51
C ASN A 615 -11.44 29.84 -22.12
N ILE A 616 -11.10 29.71 -20.84
CA ILE A 616 -11.04 28.45 -20.12
C ILE A 616 -12.18 28.43 -19.12
N TYR A 617 -12.85 27.29 -19.03
CA TYR A 617 -13.99 27.07 -18.15
C TYR A 617 -13.61 26.04 -17.10
N PHE A 618 -13.90 26.33 -15.84
CA PHE A 618 -13.69 25.41 -14.73
C PHE A 618 -15.03 25.02 -14.14
N HIS A 619 -15.16 23.75 -13.77
CA HIS A 619 -16.32 23.19 -13.10
C HIS A 619 -15.90 22.36 -11.90
N VAL A 620 -16.72 22.40 -10.86
CA VAL A 620 -16.53 21.64 -9.62
C VAL A 620 -17.85 21.07 -9.13
N GLU A 621 -17.79 19.82 -8.68
CA GLU A 621 -18.90 19.04 -8.15
C GLU A 621 -18.67 18.74 -6.67
N ALA A 622 -19.69 18.95 -5.84
CA ALA A 622 -19.69 18.59 -4.42
C ALA A 622 -20.68 17.45 -4.14
N ALA A 623 -20.41 16.64 -3.11
CA ALA A 623 -21.26 15.51 -2.71
C ALA A 623 -22.65 15.93 -2.21
N SER A 624 -22.81 17.20 -1.82
CA SER A 624 -24.05 17.78 -1.31
C SER A 624 -24.17 19.24 -1.71
N ASN A 625 -25.36 19.83 -1.51
CA ASN A 625 -25.61 21.22 -1.91
C ASN A 625 -24.54 22.15 -1.34
N LEU A 626 -24.00 23.00 -2.21
CA LEU A 626 -22.97 23.97 -1.87
C LEU A 626 -23.45 24.90 -0.76
N THR A 627 -22.54 25.23 0.15
CA THR A 627 -22.77 26.19 1.22
C THR A 627 -22.79 27.64 0.71
N SER A 628 -23.10 28.59 1.59
CA SER A 628 -23.22 30.01 1.23
C SER A 628 -21.87 30.61 0.81
N HIS A 629 -21.83 31.20 -0.39
CA HIS A 629 -20.68 31.89 -0.99
C HIS A 629 -20.23 33.19 -0.27
N THR A 630 -20.84 33.53 0.85
CA THR A 630 -20.62 34.81 1.57
C THR A 630 -19.29 34.89 2.31
N ASP A 631 -18.62 33.77 2.50
CA ASP A 631 -17.27 33.73 3.06
C ASP A 631 -16.24 34.00 1.94
N PRO A 632 -15.31 34.97 2.10
CA PRO A 632 -14.27 35.24 1.11
C PRO A 632 -13.41 34.04 0.71
N ASN A 633 -13.22 33.08 1.61
CA ASN A 633 -12.41 31.87 1.42
C ASN A 633 -13.25 30.66 0.99
N TRP A 634 -14.47 30.89 0.51
CA TRP A 634 -15.34 29.82 -0.02
C TRP A 634 -14.90 29.41 -1.42
N MET A 635 -14.74 28.10 -1.65
CA MET A 635 -14.50 27.47 -2.97
C MET A 635 -13.45 28.21 -3.83
N GLN A 636 -12.24 28.39 -3.31
CA GLN A 636 -11.13 29.01 -4.02
C GLN A 636 -10.57 28.09 -5.10
N LEU A 637 -10.37 28.63 -6.31
CA LEU A 637 -9.68 27.94 -7.41
C LEU A 637 -8.26 28.49 -7.51
N LEU A 638 -7.26 27.66 -7.22
CA LEU A 638 -5.85 27.96 -7.45
C LEU A 638 -5.41 27.39 -8.80
N ILE A 639 -4.66 28.18 -9.59
CA ILE A 639 -4.21 27.81 -10.92
C ILE A 639 -2.70 28.06 -11.01
N ASP A 640 -1.96 27.01 -11.37
CA ASP A 640 -0.56 27.01 -11.77
C ASP A 640 -0.53 26.92 -13.31
N VAL A 641 -0.28 28.06 -13.96
CA VAL A 641 -0.47 28.17 -15.41
C VAL A 641 0.78 27.78 -16.20
N ASP A 642 1.94 27.80 -15.55
CA ASP A 642 3.23 27.46 -16.16
C ASP A 642 3.82 26.13 -15.64
N ARG A 643 3.14 25.48 -14.69
CA ARG A 643 3.49 24.20 -14.05
C ARG A 643 4.85 24.27 -13.35
N ASN A 644 5.17 25.42 -12.78
CA ASN A 644 6.47 25.68 -12.21
C ASN A 644 6.34 26.02 -10.72
N LYS A 645 6.75 25.09 -9.84
CA LYS A 645 6.75 25.31 -8.39
C LYS A 645 7.54 26.57 -7.94
N ALA A 646 8.46 27.07 -8.76
CA ALA A 646 9.25 28.26 -8.43
C ALA A 646 8.52 29.60 -8.68
N THR A 647 7.36 29.60 -9.36
CA THR A 647 6.49 30.76 -9.58
C THR A 647 5.30 30.72 -8.62
N GLY A 648 4.72 31.89 -8.36
CA GLY A 648 3.58 32.01 -7.46
C GLY A 648 3.82 31.53 -6.02
N TRP A 649 2.72 31.22 -5.32
CA TRP A 649 2.77 30.59 -3.99
C TRP A 649 2.62 29.09 -4.20
N GLU A 650 3.64 28.30 -3.81
CA GLU A 650 3.67 26.84 -4.00
C GLU A 650 3.53 26.37 -5.47
N GLY A 651 3.75 27.25 -6.45
CA GLY A 651 3.50 27.02 -7.88
C GLY A 651 2.27 27.76 -8.42
N TYR A 652 1.31 28.14 -7.58
CA TYR A 652 0.07 28.75 -8.05
C TYR A 652 0.25 30.25 -8.35
N ASP A 653 0.12 30.60 -9.62
CA ASP A 653 0.21 31.95 -10.13
C ASP A 653 -1.05 32.77 -9.89
N LEU A 654 -2.22 32.11 -9.86
CA LEU A 654 -3.52 32.75 -9.89
C LEU A 654 -4.50 32.10 -8.91
N MET A 655 -5.44 32.91 -8.42
CA MET A 655 -6.54 32.46 -7.58
C MET A 655 -7.86 33.12 -8.02
N VAL A 656 -8.94 32.34 -8.07
CA VAL A 656 -10.31 32.86 -8.15
C VAL A 656 -11.03 32.63 -6.82
N ASP A 657 -11.57 33.71 -6.25
CA ASP A 657 -12.28 33.70 -4.97
C ASP A 657 -13.35 34.82 -4.89
N ARG A 658 -13.87 35.12 -3.68
CA ARG A 658 -14.75 36.27 -3.39
C ARG A 658 -15.92 36.42 -4.36
N TYR A 659 -16.76 35.40 -4.38
CA TYR A 659 -17.94 35.26 -5.24
C TYR A 659 -19.09 36.21 -4.84
N THR A 660 -19.61 36.97 -5.80
CA THR A 660 -20.68 37.96 -5.59
C THR A 660 -22.06 37.44 -5.99
N ALA A 661 -23.13 37.95 -5.38
CA ALA A 661 -24.49 37.62 -5.80
C ALA A 661 -24.85 38.12 -7.23
N GLY A 662 -23.98 38.90 -7.86
CA GLY A 662 -24.12 39.38 -9.23
C GLY A 662 -23.62 38.42 -10.30
N GLY A 663 -23.10 37.25 -9.93
CA GLY A 663 -22.55 36.26 -10.87
C GLY A 663 -21.10 36.54 -11.27
N THR A 664 -20.35 37.30 -10.47
CA THR A 664 -18.92 37.54 -10.68
C THR A 664 -18.05 37.08 -9.51
N ALA A 665 -16.84 36.63 -9.80
CA ALA A 665 -15.79 36.27 -8.84
C ALA A 665 -14.53 37.11 -9.09
N MET A 666 -13.64 37.20 -8.10
CA MET A 666 -12.40 37.96 -8.23
C MET A 666 -11.24 37.05 -8.63
N LEU A 667 -10.63 37.33 -9.78
CA LEU A 667 -9.34 36.74 -10.19
C LEU A 667 -8.19 37.60 -9.65
N SER A 668 -7.23 36.95 -9.01
CA SER A 668 -6.05 37.58 -8.41
C SER A 668 -4.77 36.86 -8.80
N MET A 669 -3.66 37.59 -8.84
CA MET A 669 -2.33 37.06 -9.14
C MET A 669 -1.48 36.96 -7.87
N SER A 670 -0.69 35.90 -7.77
CA SER A 670 0.22 35.67 -6.64
C SER A 670 1.35 36.69 -6.62
N SER A 671 1.72 37.11 -5.42
CA SER A 671 2.91 37.93 -5.15
C SER A 671 4.06 37.11 -4.55
N GLY A 672 3.99 35.78 -4.62
CA GLY A 672 5.00 34.83 -4.14
C GLY A 672 4.60 34.12 -2.84
N SER A 673 4.48 34.83 -1.72
CA SER A 673 3.88 34.23 -0.51
C SER A 673 2.36 34.09 -0.66
N TRP A 674 1.64 33.62 0.37
CA TRP A 674 0.17 33.63 0.40
C TRP A 674 -0.37 35.06 0.43
N SER A 675 -0.33 35.71 -0.73
CA SER A 675 -0.58 37.13 -0.93
C SER A 675 -0.98 37.32 -2.39
N TRP A 676 -2.17 37.89 -2.57
CA TRP A 676 -2.86 37.92 -3.84
C TRP A 676 -3.22 39.36 -4.20
N THR A 677 -2.98 39.74 -5.45
CA THR A 677 -3.31 41.06 -5.99
C THR A 677 -4.43 40.90 -7.01
N ASP A 678 -5.58 41.53 -6.75
CA ASP A 678 -6.75 41.54 -7.64
C ASP A 678 -6.39 42.05 -9.05
N ILE A 679 -6.80 41.33 -10.08
CA ILE A 679 -6.55 41.68 -11.49
C ILE A 679 -7.82 41.89 -12.31
N ALA A 680 -8.87 41.10 -12.10
CA ALA A 680 -10.10 41.18 -12.88
C ALA A 680 -11.30 40.51 -12.19
N GLU A 681 -12.52 40.92 -12.54
CA GLU A 681 -13.73 40.14 -12.26
C GLU A 681 -13.96 39.14 -13.40
N VAL A 682 -14.33 37.91 -13.04
CA VAL A 682 -14.65 36.81 -13.97
C VAL A 682 -16.07 36.28 -13.71
N ASP A 683 -16.72 35.74 -14.73
CA ASP A 683 -18.09 35.24 -14.61
C ASP A 683 -18.12 33.89 -13.88
N TYR A 684 -19.07 33.71 -12.96
CA TYR A 684 -19.35 32.43 -12.32
C TYR A 684 -20.84 32.20 -12.11
N SER A 685 -21.23 30.93 -11.95
CA SER A 685 -22.55 30.53 -11.48
C SER A 685 -22.44 29.31 -10.58
N ALA A 686 -23.31 29.22 -9.57
CA ALA A 686 -23.37 28.08 -8.65
C ALA A 686 -24.83 27.72 -8.37
N ALA A 687 -25.16 26.44 -8.48
CA ALA A 687 -26.50 25.95 -8.20
C ALA A 687 -26.48 24.49 -7.73
N GLY A 688 -27.23 24.19 -6.66
CA GLY A 688 -27.28 22.85 -6.10
C GLY A 688 -25.90 22.40 -5.62
N THR A 689 -25.35 21.37 -6.24
CA THR A 689 -24.08 20.70 -5.91
C THR A 689 -22.90 21.17 -6.75
N GLU A 690 -23.11 22.11 -7.68
CA GLU A 690 -22.15 22.39 -8.76
C GLU A 690 -21.88 23.90 -8.90
N MET A 691 -20.68 24.22 -9.37
CA MET A 691 -20.24 25.58 -9.68
C MET A 691 -19.40 25.59 -10.97
N GLU A 692 -19.53 26.68 -11.73
CA GLU A 692 -18.81 26.90 -12.98
C GLU A 692 -18.24 28.33 -13.07
N ILE A 693 -17.08 28.48 -13.70
CA ILE A 693 -16.34 29.74 -13.85
C ILE A 693 -15.83 29.86 -15.29
N ALA A 694 -15.90 31.05 -15.89
CA ALA A 694 -15.27 31.36 -17.17
C ALA A 694 -14.13 32.38 -17.00
N ILE A 695 -12.91 32.01 -17.42
CA ILE A 695 -11.74 32.89 -17.37
C ILE A 695 -11.23 33.14 -18.79
N PRO A 696 -11.20 34.40 -19.25
CA PRO A 696 -10.56 34.76 -20.51
C PRO A 696 -9.09 34.33 -20.53
N ARG A 697 -8.67 33.65 -21.60
CA ARG A 697 -7.29 33.13 -21.79
C ARG A 697 -6.23 34.23 -21.64
N VAL A 698 -6.55 35.44 -22.10
CA VAL A 698 -5.66 36.61 -22.01
C VAL A 698 -5.36 37.04 -20.57
N LEU A 699 -6.22 36.70 -19.60
CA LEU A 699 -5.99 36.96 -18.18
C LEU A 699 -5.10 35.89 -17.53
N LEU A 700 -5.00 34.71 -18.14
CA LEU A 700 -4.12 33.62 -17.74
C LEU A 700 -2.74 33.70 -18.42
N ASP A 701 -2.48 34.77 -19.20
CA ASP A 701 -1.33 34.87 -20.12
C ASP A 701 -1.21 33.69 -21.11
N LEU A 702 -2.33 33.02 -21.39
CA LEU A 702 -2.39 31.92 -22.34
C LEU A 702 -2.65 32.48 -23.75
N PRO A 703 -1.77 32.19 -24.74
CA PRO A 703 -2.00 32.62 -26.11
C PRO A 703 -3.32 32.07 -26.67
N LEU A 704 -4.01 32.89 -27.48
CA LEU A 704 -5.24 32.49 -28.15
C LEU A 704 -4.97 31.35 -29.14
N GLY A 705 -5.80 30.30 -29.10
CA GLY A 705 -5.74 29.17 -30.03
C GLY A 705 -4.55 28.20 -29.85
N GLN A 706 -3.76 28.35 -28.78
CA GLN A 706 -2.70 27.39 -28.43
C GLN A 706 -3.23 26.30 -27.49
N PRO A 707 -2.63 25.09 -27.48
CA PRO A 707 -2.93 24.08 -26.49
C PRO A 707 -2.76 24.63 -25.07
N VAL A 708 -3.67 24.23 -24.19
CA VAL A 708 -3.58 24.51 -22.76
C VAL A 708 -2.83 23.37 -22.08
N ASP A 709 -1.89 23.73 -21.21
CA ASP A 709 -1.23 22.81 -20.29
C ASP A 709 -1.09 23.52 -18.94
N LEU A 710 -1.92 23.14 -17.95
CA LEU A 710 -1.96 23.81 -16.65
C LEU A 710 -2.31 22.84 -15.52
N GLU A 711 -1.95 23.23 -14.31
CA GLU A 711 -2.32 22.54 -13.07
C GLU A 711 -3.27 23.41 -12.24
N PHE A 712 -4.20 22.79 -11.52
CA PHE A 712 -5.14 23.52 -10.67
C PHE A 712 -5.58 22.71 -9.45
N LYS A 713 -6.07 23.44 -8.44
CA LYS A 713 -6.58 22.89 -7.18
C LYS A 713 -7.78 23.69 -6.71
N TRP A 714 -8.77 22.99 -6.16
CA TRP A 714 -9.85 23.60 -5.40
C TRP A 714 -9.56 23.54 -3.91
N LEU A 715 -9.80 24.65 -3.21
CA LEU A 715 -9.71 24.75 -1.77
C LEU A 715 -11.01 25.35 -1.20
N ASP A 716 -11.55 24.75 -0.16
CA ASP A 716 -12.60 25.36 0.67
C ASP A 716 -12.15 25.38 2.12
N ALA A 717 -11.14 26.21 2.39
CA ALA A 717 -10.38 26.24 3.65
C ALA A 717 -10.44 27.63 4.29
N PRO A 718 -11.46 27.92 5.14
CA PRO A 718 -11.69 29.27 5.65
C PRO A 718 -10.58 29.81 6.56
N ASN A 719 -9.76 28.93 7.16
CA ASN A 719 -8.73 29.29 8.11
C ASN A 719 -7.30 29.28 7.54
N MET A 720 -7.14 29.09 6.23
CA MET A 720 -5.82 28.92 5.64
C MET A 720 -4.94 30.17 5.81
N SER A 721 -3.78 29.99 6.44
CA SER A 721 -2.80 31.02 6.74
C SER A 721 -1.75 31.21 5.64
N GLY A 722 -1.66 30.23 4.73
CA GLY A 722 -0.64 30.14 3.69
C GLY A 722 0.46 29.12 3.97
N ASP A 723 0.37 28.37 5.06
CA ASP A 723 1.15 27.14 5.24
C ASP A 723 0.52 26.03 4.41
N ILE A 724 1.27 25.51 3.44
CA ILE A 724 0.81 24.44 2.55
C ILE A 724 0.44 23.17 3.31
N MET A 725 1.00 22.90 4.49
CA MET A 725 0.65 21.72 5.27
C MET A 725 -0.79 21.78 5.82
N GLU A 726 -1.42 22.95 5.84
CA GLU A 726 -2.82 23.10 6.27
C GLU A 726 -3.80 22.41 5.32
N VAL A 727 -3.42 22.06 4.09
CA VAL A 727 -4.26 21.27 3.17
C VAL A 727 -4.61 19.87 3.70
N TYR A 728 -3.88 19.37 4.70
CA TYR A 728 -4.18 18.10 5.37
C TYR A 728 -5.17 18.26 6.55
N THR A 729 -5.31 19.48 7.10
CA THR A 729 -6.03 19.71 8.35
C THR A 729 -7.20 20.67 8.23
N GLU A 730 -7.13 21.65 7.35
CA GLU A 730 -8.13 22.70 7.20
C GLU A 730 -9.01 22.48 5.99
N GLY A 731 -10.32 22.64 6.19
CA GLY A 731 -11.26 22.74 5.09
C GLY A 731 -11.33 21.49 4.22
N GLU A 732 -11.53 21.76 2.93
CA GLU A 732 -11.38 20.78 1.87
C GLU A 732 -10.28 21.18 0.89
N ALA A 733 -9.52 20.20 0.40
CA ALA A 733 -8.55 20.36 -0.67
C ALA A 733 -8.75 19.26 -1.72
N ALA A 734 -9.05 19.66 -2.96
CA ALA A 734 -9.31 18.74 -4.07
C ALA A 734 -8.39 19.07 -5.28
N PRO A 735 -7.48 18.17 -5.66
CA PRO A 735 -7.20 16.89 -5.00
C PRO A 735 -6.50 17.10 -3.65
N SER A 736 -6.45 16.06 -2.81
CA SER A 736 -5.92 16.15 -1.44
C SER A 736 -4.40 16.44 -1.41
N GLY A 737 -3.88 16.96 -0.29
CA GLY A 737 -2.45 17.21 -0.16
C GLY A 737 -1.92 18.24 -1.17
N ARG A 738 -0.73 17.99 -1.70
CA ARG A 738 -0.05 18.76 -2.76
C ARG A 738 -0.34 18.23 -4.17
N PHE A 739 -1.21 17.23 -4.32
CA PHE A 739 -1.62 16.81 -5.65
C PHE A 739 -2.28 17.98 -6.39
N ASN A 740 -2.18 17.98 -7.72
CA ASN A 740 -2.88 18.91 -8.60
C ASN A 740 -3.72 18.17 -9.63
N PHE A 741 -4.86 18.75 -10.02
CA PHE A 741 -5.49 18.35 -11.26
C PHE A 741 -4.69 18.90 -12.43
N HIS A 742 -4.39 18.05 -13.42
CA HIS A 742 -3.59 18.41 -14.58
C HIS A 742 -4.46 18.38 -15.82
N TYR A 743 -4.73 19.56 -16.38
CA TYR A 743 -5.43 19.67 -17.64
C TYR A 743 -4.42 19.94 -18.75
N THR A 744 -4.36 19.03 -19.72
CA THR A 744 -3.46 19.16 -20.85
C THR A 744 -4.17 18.79 -22.15
N GLU A 745 -4.03 19.65 -23.14
CA GLU A 745 -4.33 19.33 -24.53
C GLU A 745 -3.11 18.61 -25.11
N THR A 746 -3.06 17.28 -25.00
CA THR A 746 -1.96 16.49 -25.59
C THR A 746 -1.82 16.87 -27.07
N PRO A 747 -0.69 17.47 -27.51
CA PRO A 747 -0.48 17.78 -28.91
C PRO A 747 -0.51 16.46 -29.68
N GLN A 748 -1.32 16.37 -30.73
CA GLN A 748 -1.24 15.19 -31.58
C GLN A 748 0.05 15.27 -32.39
N THR A 749 0.84 14.20 -32.40
CA THR A 749 1.95 14.05 -33.35
C THR A 749 1.38 13.45 -34.64
N VAL A 750 1.19 14.26 -35.70
CA VAL A 750 0.82 13.71 -37.03
C VAL A 750 2.00 12.97 -37.65
N PHE A 751 3.20 13.49 -37.41
CA PHE A 751 4.39 13.19 -38.19
C PHE A 751 5.60 13.13 -37.25
N ALA A 752 6.26 11.98 -37.22
CA ALA A 752 7.51 11.76 -36.52
C ALA A 752 8.45 11.05 -37.48
N ASP A 753 9.65 11.62 -37.70
CA ASP A 753 10.66 11.05 -38.59
C ASP A 753 11.93 10.70 -37.81
N THR A 754 12.62 9.65 -38.23
CA THR A 754 13.90 9.23 -37.64
C THR A 754 14.90 8.96 -38.76
N PHE A 755 15.87 9.86 -38.91
CA PHE A 755 16.91 9.77 -39.94
C PHE A 755 18.19 9.11 -39.37
N ASP A 756 18.66 8.04 -40.01
CA ASP A 756 19.94 7.38 -39.66
C ASP A 756 21.19 8.09 -40.25
N VAL A 757 21.00 9.11 -41.10
CA VAL A 757 22.07 9.89 -41.74
C VAL A 757 21.61 11.33 -41.98
N ALA A 758 22.52 12.29 -41.90
CA ALA A 758 22.25 13.71 -42.13
C ALA A 758 21.67 13.93 -43.54
N VAL A 759 20.42 14.39 -43.61
CA VAL A 759 19.76 14.81 -44.85
C VAL A 759 19.55 16.32 -44.78
N ASP A 760 19.87 17.02 -45.85
CA ASP A 760 19.52 18.44 -45.99
C ASP A 760 18.00 18.53 -46.25
N VAL A 761 17.25 19.11 -45.32
CA VAL A 761 15.85 19.49 -45.54
C VAL A 761 15.84 20.74 -46.43
N TRP A 762 15.33 20.62 -47.66
CA TRP A 762 15.14 21.77 -48.53
C TRP A 762 13.75 22.36 -48.24
N ASP A 763 13.76 23.58 -47.73
CA ASP A 763 12.65 24.44 -47.25
C ASP A 763 12.23 24.30 -45.78
N ASP A 764 12.00 25.45 -45.14
CA ASP A 764 11.79 25.61 -43.70
C ASP A 764 10.34 25.29 -43.32
N LEU A 765 10.07 24.00 -43.07
CA LEU A 765 8.78 23.48 -42.61
C LEU A 765 8.20 24.26 -41.43
N ASN A 766 9.05 24.83 -40.56
CA ASN A 766 8.63 25.57 -39.37
C ASN A 766 7.97 26.92 -39.71
N THR A 767 8.29 27.52 -40.85
CA THR A 767 7.73 28.83 -41.23
C THR A 767 6.30 28.75 -41.75
N GLU A 768 5.86 27.58 -42.21
CA GLU A 768 4.56 27.38 -42.85
C GLU A 768 3.52 26.68 -41.96
N LEU A 769 3.96 25.97 -40.92
CA LEU A 769 3.10 25.28 -39.97
C LEU A 769 2.05 26.20 -39.30
N PRO A 770 2.39 27.44 -38.89
CA PRO A 770 1.41 28.35 -38.29
C PRO A 770 0.28 28.76 -39.27
N ALA A 771 0.60 28.91 -40.56
CA ALA A 771 -0.40 29.24 -41.59
C ALA A 771 -1.36 28.06 -41.85
N ARG A 772 -0.88 26.83 -41.70
CA ARG A 772 -1.70 25.60 -41.84
C ARG A 772 -2.58 25.34 -40.62
N GLN A 773 -2.08 25.58 -39.40
CA GLN A 773 -2.87 25.53 -38.16
C GLN A 773 -4.06 26.51 -38.19
N ALA A 774 -3.92 27.63 -38.93
CA ALA A 774 -4.99 28.59 -39.17
C ALA A 774 -5.96 28.21 -40.33
N GLY A 775 -5.83 27.00 -40.91
CA GLY A 775 -6.69 26.51 -42.00
C GLY A 775 -6.31 27.00 -43.41
N GLY A 776 -5.10 27.54 -43.59
CA GLY A 776 -4.58 28.01 -44.87
C GLY A 776 -3.89 26.93 -45.71
N ILE A 777 -3.85 27.14 -47.03
CA ILE A 777 -3.12 26.31 -48.01
C ILE A 777 -1.83 27.05 -48.37
N THR A 778 -0.66 26.40 -48.35
CA THR A 778 0.61 27.08 -48.64
C THR A 778 1.15 26.82 -50.04
N ASN A 779 0.64 25.79 -50.75
CA ASN A 779 1.10 25.34 -52.08
C ASN A 779 2.59 24.92 -52.09
N SER A 780 3.10 24.46 -50.96
CA SER A 780 4.51 24.11 -50.81
C SER A 780 4.69 22.60 -50.94
N SER A 781 5.47 22.19 -51.93
CA SER A 781 5.84 20.78 -52.16
C SER A 781 7.22 20.52 -51.55
N TYR A 782 7.32 19.61 -50.58
CA TYR A 782 8.60 19.26 -49.99
C TYR A 782 9.23 18.11 -50.79
N THR A 783 10.49 18.30 -51.16
CA THR A 783 11.27 17.24 -51.82
C THR A 783 12.18 16.61 -50.79
N LEU A 784 11.86 15.40 -50.34
CA LEU A 784 12.77 14.62 -49.53
C LEU A 784 13.86 14.05 -50.44
N GLY A 785 15.07 14.60 -50.33
CA GLY A 785 16.24 14.13 -51.06
C GLY A 785 16.83 12.90 -50.37
N PHE A 786 16.86 11.76 -51.05
CA PHE A 786 17.50 10.54 -50.54
C PHE A 786 18.75 10.22 -51.35
N ASP A 787 19.82 9.78 -50.67
CA ASP A 787 20.92 9.11 -51.36
C ASP A 787 20.42 7.78 -51.95
N SER A 788 20.82 7.50 -53.18
CA SER A 788 20.22 6.53 -54.09
C SER A 788 19.79 5.18 -53.48
N GLY A 789 18.55 4.73 -53.80
CA GLY A 789 18.11 3.33 -53.59
C GLY A 789 17.06 3.11 -52.49
N GLN A 790 16.27 4.13 -52.18
CA GLN A 790 15.33 4.17 -51.07
C GLN A 790 13.89 4.32 -51.58
N THR A 791 12.95 3.51 -51.06
CA THR A 791 11.52 3.60 -51.40
C THR A 791 10.71 4.01 -50.17
N LEU A 792 9.80 4.97 -50.34
CA LEU A 792 8.88 5.44 -49.31
C LEU A 792 7.75 4.40 -49.13
N VAL A 793 7.65 3.81 -47.94
CA VAL A 793 6.50 2.97 -47.59
C VAL A 793 5.70 3.69 -46.52
N ALA A 794 4.67 4.44 -46.95
CA ALA A 794 3.61 4.86 -46.05
C ALA A 794 2.73 3.63 -45.78
N ALA A 795 2.78 3.09 -44.57
CA ALA A 795 1.85 2.06 -44.15
C ALA A 795 0.80 2.70 -43.23
N PRO A 796 -0.46 2.89 -43.65
CA PRO A 796 -1.53 3.14 -42.71
C PRO A 796 -1.74 1.85 -41.91
N GLN A 797 -1.07 1.75 -40.76
CA GLN A 797 -1.27 0.65 -39.82
C GLN A 797 -2.55 0.93 -39.02
N GLY A 798 -3.69 0.52 -39.58
CA GLY A 798 -4.92 0.23 -38.84
C GLY A 798 -5.53 1.35 -38.00
N GLY A 799 -6.48 2.10 -38.60
CA GLY A 799 -7.71 2.57 -37.94
C GLY A 799 -7.66 3.51 -36.72
N PHE A 800 -6.49 3.81 -36.15
CA PHE A 800 -6.35 4.70 -35.00
C PHE A 800 -5.18 5.67 -35.16
N LEU A 801 -5.42 6.87 -34.63
CA LEU A 801 -4.55 8.04 -34.48
C LEU A 801 -3.17 7.65 -33.89
N LYS A 802 -2.20 7.34 -34.76
CA LYS A 802 -0.78 7.16 -34.41
C LYS A 802 0.09 7.91 -35.43
N PRO A 803 1.28 8.40 -35.03
CA PRO A 803 2.17 9.14 -35.91
C PRO A 803 2.50 8.33 -37.18
N VAL A 804 2.48 9.01 -38.33
CA VAL A 804 2.87 8.40 -39.62
C VAL A 804 4.38 8.23 -39.63
N LEU A 805 4.85 6.99 -39.52
CA LEU A 805 6.27 6.64 -39.62
C LEU A 805 6.67 6.50 -41.10
N VAL A 806 7.59 7.32 -41.59
CA VAL A 806 8.20 7.15 -42.92
C VAL A 806 9.40 6.23 -42.79
N ARG A 807 9.25 4.96 -43.18
CA ARG A 807 10.38 4.01 -43.19
C ARG A 807 11.03 3.97 -44.57
N VAL A 808 12.33 4.20 -44.58
CA VAL A 808 13.14 4.15 -45.79
C VAL A 808 13.70 2.74 -45.97
N ASN A 809 13.22 2.02 -46.99
CA ASN A 809 13.66 0.65 -47.28
C ASN A 809 14.79 0.64 -48.32
N THR A 810 15.97 0.11 -47.95
CA THR A 810 17.13 -0.01 -48.84
C THR A 810 17.03 -1.28 -49.67
N SER A 811 16.46 -1.19 -50.86
CA SER A 811 16.59 -2.27 -51.85
C SER A 811 16.67 -1.72 -53.28
N GLY A 812 17.91 -1.44 -53.70
CA GLY A 812 18.38 -1.59 -55.08
C GLY A 812 17.75 -0.72 -56.18
N GLY A 813 18.49 0.32 -56.60
CA GLY A 813 18.75 0.59 -58.02
C GLY A 813 17.68 1.33 -58.84
N GLY A 814 17.62 2.65 -58.71
CA GLY A 814 16.97 3.56 -59.66
C GLY A 814 16.65 4.90 -59.02
N GLY A 815 17.21 6.01 -59.53
CA GLY A 815 17.03 7.35 -58.96
C GLY A 815 15.61 7.88 -59.17
N GLY A 816 14.93 8.22 -58.07
CA GLY A 816 13.64 8.87 -58.07
C GLY A 816 13.53 9.82 -56.88
N HIS A 817 13.05 11.03 -57.13
CA HIS A 817 12.58 11.95 -56.10
C HIS A 817 11.11 11.61 -55.80
N ALA A 818 10.73 11.54 -54.52
CA ALA A 818 9.33 11.51 -54.12
C ALA A 818 8.99 12.90 -53.57
N ALA A 819 8.05 13.59 -54.22
CA ALA A 819 7.46 14.81 -53.66
C ALA A 819 6.36 14.36 -52.70
N VAL A 820 6.42 14.88 -51.47
CA VAL A 820 5.33 14.75 -50.49
C VAL A 820 4.67 16.12 -50.42
N ASP A 821 3.37 16.16 -50.69
CA ASP A 821 2.59 17.38 -50.71
C ASP A 821 1.64 17.35 -49.51
N LEU A 822 1.94 18.18 -48.50
CA LEU A 822 1.17 18.19 -47.26
C LEU A 822 -0.29 18.59 -47.47
N ASP A 823 -0.60 19.34 -48.53
CA ASP A 823 -1.95 19.82 -48.81
C ASP A 823 -2.81 18.72 -49.46
N THR A 824 -2.23 17.93 -50.38
CA THR A 824 -2.94 16.84 -51.08
C THR A 824 -2.87 15.48 -50.39
N ASP A 825 -1.75 15.16 -49.76
CA ASP A 825 -1.55 13.88 -49.07
C ASP A 825 -2.10 13.90 -47.63
N PHE A 826 -2.08 15.07 -46.97
CA PHE A 826 -2.42 15.20 -45.53
C PHE A 826 -3.36 16.36 -45.18
N GLY A 827 -3.76 17.23 -46.12
CA GLY A 827 -4.44 18.50 -45.82
C GLY A 827 -5.79 18.35 -45.10
N GLY A 828 -6.50 17.25 -45.34
CA GLY A 828 -7.74 16.92 -44.61
C GLY A 828 -7.50 16.52 -43.15
N LEU A 829 -6.32 15.99 -42.84
CA LEU A 829 -5.91 15.60 -41.48
C LEU A 829 -5.35 16.80 -40.71
N LEU A 830 -4.68 17.74 -41.38
CA LEU A 830 -3.98 18.86 -40.72
C LEU A 830 -4.89 20.03 -40.28
N ASN A 831 -6.12 20.09 -40.78
CA ASN A 831 -6.99 21.26 -40.64
C ASN A 831 -7.61 21.38 -39.23
N GLY A 832 -7.37 22.50 -38.54
CA GLY A 832 -8.02 22.84 -37.26
C GLY A 832 -7.55 22.06 -36.04
N ALA A 833 -6.43 21.33 -36.14
CA ALA A 833 -5.82 20.61 -35.02
C ALA A 833 -4.40 21.13 -34.75
N VAL A 834 -3.94 21.00 -33.50
CA VAL A 834 -2.58 21.40 -33.11
C VAL A 834 -1.64 20.21 -33.25
N TRP A 835 -0.56 20.44 -33.99
CA TRP A 835 0.40 19.43 -34.39
C TRP A 835 1.82 19.90 -34.10
N THR A 836 2.70 18.98 -33.72
CA THR A 836 4.14 19.21 -33.55
C THR A 836 4.95 18.41 -34.56
N LEU A 837 6.10 18.97 -34.98
CA LEU A 837 7.13 18.29 -35.77
C LEU A 837 8.29 18.00 -34.82
N SER A 838 8.62 16.72 -34.59
CA SER A 838 9.72 16.30 -33.71
C SER A 838 10.87 15.70 -34.49
#